data_AF-A0A956ERZ9-F1
#
_entry.id   AF-A0A956ERZ9-F1
#
_cell.length_a   1.000
_cell.length_b   1.000
_cell.length_c   1.000
_cell.angle_alpha   90.00
_cell.angle_beta   90.00
_cell.angle_gamma   90.00
#
_symmetry.space_group_name_H-M   'P 1'
#
loop_
_entity.id
_entity.type
_entity.pdbx_description
1 polymer ?
#
loop_
_entity_poly.entity_id
_entity_poly.type
_entity_poly.pdbx_seq_one_letter_code
_entity_poly.pdbx_strand_id
1 'polypeptide(L)'
;MRRALPSQLLASQLHVSQPHAPRVLALTAAMSCALASAGCSELTLRGFFVDSAYPKTVEPIPPRDLLLSVDASVAPSLIISYKKPHAAATCLDEISADDAAIGALTAYGACLASGNSEESCSPKLPWIATAAGGSVPPGNICPKNLPSALDQMRMYLSLGDTARALYDYHLDTRGQAALGKPLKPELLQAFKDSLKHASQILALDPRDDGDPKLPIFAQSGGAANGAFMAGYSYGLFWLREKARLYATPEQKAAIDSYRFGGAATSSVGTLVAIALDLYFSDQTPSPPQEQALDACIAKAGQPVSGDPKRKLQDCALATLKTNFKQNEWDLLCAQKGTVLTLLGDDFHGLLRFDPLQNNILEPYFKNFREILLGNNFIRTPMAVDMNQAVLAGLDERACRMPGMDSQKCLVTGTLSSIIEPIFAAPLDAVYSGLKGPAGERGTWIDGSIRSLNPAGRGAAFGAGKLLVLNPTRSEGIPSKRITQMTEQFLQTSDALGASQRSWEIGYADGYLQQRNVRACTLAKLTSNFSLCPAAAPGAPASVPATDPGGDSIRVWVPEDIEPKTLFASGYTFDPLVMSALFAWGQQQALADRKRVFGWLGWCALLAMEDGAVKCDVKGVSTLYRQRVDAHKVEVRTEVDSYRKYNDKVLWQKHLDERRALLKKNFKDCR
;
A
#
# COMPACT_ATOMS: atom_id res chain seq x y z
N MET A 1 0.05 -35.93 -26.55
CA MET A 1 1.20 -36.14 -25.64
C MET A 1 1.89 -34.80 -25.42
N ARG A 2 1.47 -34.06 -24.38
CA ARG A 2 2.07 -32.78 -23.97
C ARG A 2 2.99 -33.09 -22.78
N ARG A 3 4.30 -32.87 -22.92
CA ARG A 3 5.26 -33.01 -21.82
C ARG A 3 5.05 -31.85 -20.85
N ALA A 4 4.79 -32.17 -19.59
CA ALA A 4 4.78 -31.22 -18.49
C ALA A 4 6.20 -30.64 -18.32
N LEU A 5 6.29 -29.31 -18.25
CA LEU A 5 7.49 -28.61 -17.80
C LEU A 5 7.70 -28.89 -16.30
N PRO A 6 8.93 -29.15 -15.85
CA PRO A 6 9.20 -29.45 -14.44
C PRO A 6 9.04 -28.19 -13.57
N SER A 7 8.32 -28.35 -12.47
CA SER A 7 8.02 -27.40 -11.39
C SER A 7 9.26 -26.85 -10.64
N GLN A 8 10.47 -27.23 -11.04
CA GLN A 8 11.73 -26.81 -10.39
C GLN A 8 12.28 -25.46 -10.90
N LEU A 9 11.82 -24.96 -12.06
CA LEU A 9 12.30 -23.70 -12.64
C LEU A 9 11.63 -22.44 -12.05
N LEU A 10 10.49 -22.58 -11.36
CA LEU A 10 9.85 -21.47 -10.64
C LEU A 10 10.38 -21.32 -9.20
N ALA A 11 10.86 -22.39 -8.58
CA ALA A 11 11.47 -22.34 -7.25
C ALA A 11 12.84 -21.63 -7.23
N SER A 12 13.58 -21.66 -8.34
CA SER A 12 14.87 -20.97 -8.47
C SER A 12 14.75 -19.48 -8.84
N GLN A 13 13.58 -19.01 -9.32
CA GLN A 13 13.31 -17.58 -9.52
C GLN A 13 12.77 -16.88 -8.26
N LEU A 14 12.36 -17.66 -7.24
CA LEU A 14 12.00 -17.17 -5.90
C LEU A 14 13.23 -17.01 -4.98
N HIS A 15 14.45 -17.21 -5.51
CA HIS A 15 15.71 -17.06 -4.80
C HIS A 15 16.59 -16.05 -5.53
N VAL A 16 16.26 -14.78 -5.36
CA VAL A 16 17.21 -13.69 -5.57
C VAL A 16 17.37 -13.01 -4.22
N SER A 17 18.58 -13.14 -3.69
CA SER A 17 19.11 -12.37 -2.58
C SER A 17 18.66 -10.91 -2.68
N GLN A 18 18.20 -10.37 -1.56
CA GLN A 18 17.94 -8.95 -1.41
C GLN A 18 19.12 -8.16 -2.00
N PRO A 19 18.88 -7.16 -2.87
CA PRO A 19 19.94 -6.21 -3.17
C PRO A 19 20.27 -5.53 -1.84
N HIS A 20 21.47 -5.79 -1.31
CA HIS A 20 22.04 -5.00 -0.24
C HIS A 20 21.87 -3.53 -0.64
N ALA A 21 21.06 -2.78 0.10
CA ALA A 21 20.96 -1.34 -0.07
C ALA A 21 22.37 -0.77 0.13
N PRO A 22 23.04 -0.25 -0.90
CA PRO A 22 24.34 0.31 -0.68
C PRO A 22 24.12 1.64 0.04
N ARG A 23 24.88 1.88 1.12
CA ARG A 23 25.06 3.18 1.79
C ARG A 23 25.53 4.33 0.87
N VAL A 24 25.55 4.11 -0.45
CA VAL A 24 26.05 4.97 -1.53
C VAL A 24 25.03 6.03 -1.97
N LEU A 25 23.73 5.83 -1.71
CA LEU A 25 22.67 6.77 -2.13
C LEU A 25 22.60 8.05 -1.29
N ALA A 26 22.88 7.99 0.03
CA ALA A 26 22.96 9.19 0.86
C ALA A 26 24.25 10.02 0.59
N LEU A 27 25.35 9.33 0.23
CA LEU A 27 26.66 9.94 -0.06
C LEU A 27 26.62 10.87 -1.28
N THR A 28 25.77 10.59 -2.26
CA THR A 28 25.76 11.31 -3.55
C THR A 28 25.02 12.65 -3.45
N ALA A 29 23.91 12.74 -2.69
CA ALA A 29 23.18 14.01 -2.54
C ALA A 29 23.95 15.04 -1.69
N ALA A 30 24.63 14.59 -0.62
CA ALA A 30 25.48 15.44 0.24
C ALA A 30 26.68 16.02 -0.54
N MET A 31 27.29 15.22 -1.41
CA MET A 31 28.44 15.62 -2.25
C MET A 31 28.16 16.85 -3.12
N SER A 32 26.96 16.99 -3.67
CA SER A 32 26.67 18.05 -4.66
C SER A 32 26.44 19.42 -4.08
N CYS A 33 25.75 19.51 -2.95
CA CYS A 33 25.45 20.81 -2.37
C CYS A 33 26.74 21.44 -1.81
N ALA A 34 27.60 20.62 -1.20
CA ALA A 34 28.92 21.01 -0.71
C ALA A 34 29.83 21.62 -1.81
N LEU A 35 29.83 21.02 -3.00
CA LEU A 35 30.77 21.37 -4.07
C LEU A 35 30.28 22.53 -4.94
N ALA A 36 28.98 22.78 -5.01
CA ALA A 36 28.42 23.79 -5.91
C ALA A 36 28.31 25.20 -5.28
N SER A 37 28.47 25.35 -3.95
CA SER A 37 28.19 26.62 -3.27
C SER A 37 29.24 27.12 -2.27
N ALA A 38 30.28 26.35 -1.95
CA ALA A 38 31.30 26.76 -1.00
C ALA A 38 32.63 27.07 -1.68
N GLY A 39 33.02 28.35 -1.70
CA GLY A 39 34.40 28.79 -1.88
C GLY A 39 35.26 28.43 -0.66
N CYS A 40 35.34 27.14 -0.32
CA CYS A 40 36.17 26.59 0.74
C CYS A 40 37.20 25.66 0.10
N SER A 41 38.44 26.11 0.03
CA SER A 41 39.59 25.48 -0.63
C SER A 41 40.10 24.17 0.02
N GLU A 42 39.35 23.55 0.93
CA GLU A 42 39.81 22.36 1.67
C GLU A 42 38.91 21.12 1.57
N LEU A 43 37.63 21.25 1.19
CA LEU A 43 36.75 20.09 0.96
C LEU A 43 36.88 19.61 -0.49
N THR A 44 37.97 18.90 -0.78
CA THR A 44 38.11 18.23 -2.07
C THR A 44 37.10 17.07 -2.17
N LEU A 45 36.57 16.80 -3.37
CA LEU A 45 35.81 15.58 -3.69
C LEU A 45 36.49 14.30 -3.14
N ARG A 46 37.82 14.28 -3.24
CA ARG A 46 38.67 13.23 -2.71
C ARG A 46 38.62 13.16 -1.19
N GLY A 47 38.77 14.29 -0.49
CA GLY A 47 38.68 14.38 0.97
C GLY A 47 37.32 13.90 1.48
N PHE A 48 36.22 14.41 0.91
CA PHE A 48 34.87 13.98 1.28
C PHE A 48 34.64 12.48 1.04
N PHE A 49 35.04 11.96 -0.13
CA PHE A 49 34.91 10.52 -0.42
C PHE A 49 35.75 9.69 0.57
N VAL A 50 36.98 10.10 0.86
CA VAL A 50 37.84 9.40 1.83
C VAL A 50 37.20 9.41 3.22
N ASP A 51 36.76 10.57 3.72
CA ASP A 51 36.14 10.68 5.04
C ASP A 51 34.80 9.91 5.13
N SER A 52 34.01 9.87 4.05
CA SER A 52 32.71 9.17 4.02
C SER A 52 32.84 7.66 3.82
N ALA A 53 33.79 7.22 2.99
CA ALA A 53 34.05 5.79 2.73
C ALA A 53 34.89 5.15 3.84
N TYR A 54 35.71 5.94 4.53
CA TYR A 54 36.62 5.52 5.59
C TYR A 54 36.46 6.46 6.81
N PRO A 55 35.32 6.39 7.52
CA PRO A 55 35.07 7.26 8.65
C PRO A 55 36.14 7.08 9.74
N LYS A 56 36.58 8.19 10.34
CA LYS A 56 37.60 8.20 11.40
C LYS A 56 37.14 7.46 12.66
N THR A 57 35.84 7.37 12.87
CA THR A 57 35.19 6.65 13.97
C THR A 57 34.24 5.61 13.38
N VAL A 58 34.42 4.35 13.77
CA VAL A 58 33.44 3.30 13.47
C VAL A 58 32.39 3.36 14.57
N GLU A 59 31.23 3.93 14.26
CA GLU A 59 30.09 3.82 15.17
C GLU A 59 29.63 2.35 15.25
N PRO A 60 29.37 1.83 16.46
CA PRO A 60 28.86 0.48 16.60
C PRO A 60 27.48 0.39 15.93
N ILE A 61 27.29 -0.65 15.12
CA ILE A 61 25.97 -0.95 14.53
C ILE A 61 25.01 -1.20 15.71
N PRO A 62 23.84 -0.50 15.76
CA PRO A 62 22.89 -0.69 16.85
C PRO A 62 22.48 -2.17 16.92
N PRO A 63 22.23 -2.70 18.13
CA PRO A 63 21.78 -4.08 18.25
C PRO A 63 20.49 -4.27 17.48
N ARG A 64 20.37 -5.43 16.84
CA ARG A 64 19.20 -5.77 16.07
C ARG A 64 17.97 -5.87 16.98
N ASP A 65 16.89 -5.20 16.59
CA ASP A 65 15.57 -5.44 17.15
C ASP A 65 15.00 -6.73 16.56
N LEU A 66 15.29 -7.83 17.26
CA LEU A 66 14.89 -9.17 16.84
C LEU A 66 13.37 -9.30 16.71
N LEU A 67 12.61 -8.73 17.65
CA LEU A 67 11.16 -8.79 17.64
C LEU A 67 10.59 -8.06 16.42
N LEU A 68 11.01 -6.82 16.19
CA LEU A 68 10.57 -6.04 15.02
C LEU A 68 10.92 -6.73 13.69
N SER A 69 12.13 -7.29 13.59
CA SER A 69 12.59 -7.98 12.38
C SER A 69 11.77 -9.24 12.08
N VAL A 70 11.46 -10.03 13.11
CA VAL A 70 10.68 -11.26 12.97
C VAL A 70 9.23 -10.92 12.65
N ASP A 71 8.67 -9.95 13.36
CA ASP A 71 7.30 -9.48 13.14
C ASP A 71 7.09 -8.99 11.71
N ALA A 72 7.98 -8.14 11.21
CA ALA A 72 7.95 -7.68 9.81
C ALA A 72 8.02 -8.82 8.78
N SER A 73 8.59 -9.97 9.15
CA SER A 73 8.68 -11.14 8.27
C SER A 73 7.42 -12.00 8.29
N VAL A 74 6.74 -12.12 9.44
CA VAL A 74 5.63 -13.08 9.63
C VAL A 74 4.26 -12.42 9.74
N ALA A 75 4.16 -11.24 10.36
CA ALA A 75 2.90 -10.53 10.56
C ALA A 75 2.16 -10.24 9.24
N PRO A 76 2.84 -9.98 8.09
CA PRO A 76 2.13 -9.77 6.83
C PRO A 76 1.24 -10.94 6.38
N SER A 77 1.57 -12.17 6.79
CA SER A 77 0.79 -13.38 6.48
C SER A 77 -0.30 -13.67 7.52
N LEU A 78 -0.17 -13.13 8.73
CA LEU A 78 -1.11 -13.34 9.84
C LEU A 78 -2.17 -12.24 9.93
N ILE A 79 -1.77 -10.99 9.75
CA ILE A 79 -2.62 -9.80 9.82
C ILE A 79 -3.23 -9.57 8.43
N ILE A 80 -4.25 -10.38 8.14
CA ILE A 80 -5.00 -10.38 6.87
C ILE A 80 -6.50 -10.25 7.14
N SER A 81 -7.32 -10.11 6.09
CA SER A 81 -8.77 -10.09 6.26
C SER A 81 -9.30 -11.50 6.56
N TYR A 82 -10.01 -11.66 7.66
CA TYR A 82 -10.82 -12.85 7.97
C TYR A 82 -12.30 -12.50 7.92
N LYS A 83 -13.15 -13.51 7.75
CA LYS A 83 -14.59 -13.36 7.90
C LYS A 83 -14.94 -13.13 9.37
N LYS A 84 -14.37 -13.89 10.30
CA LYS A 84 -14.53 -13.73 11.75
C LYS A 84 -13.19 -13.36 12.41
N PRO A 85 -12.77 -12.08 12.35
CA PRO A 85 -11.45 -11.66 12.81
C PRO A 85 -11.21 -11.92 14.31
N HIS A 86 -12.21 -11.74 15.19
CA HIS A 86 -12.06 -12.05 16.62
C HIS A 86 -11.86 -13.56 16.90
N ALA A 87 -12.48 -14.43 16.10
CA ALA A 87 -12.25 -15.87 16.21
C ALA A 87 -10.82 -16.22 15.74
N ALA A 88 -10.36 -15.61 14.65
CA ALA A 88 -8.99 -15.75 14.18
C ALA A 88 -7.97 -15.22 15.21
N ALA A 89 -8.29 -14.12 15.90
CA ALA A 89 -7.47 -13.58 16.99
C ALA A 89 -7.32 -14.58 18.14
N THR A 90 -8.44 -15.11 18.65
CA THR A 90 -8.45 -16.13 19.70
C THR A 90 -7.59 -17.34 19.29
N CYS A 91 -7.67 -17.72 18.01
CA CYS A 91 -6.85 -18.77 17.43
C CYS A 91 -5.35 -18.55 17.52
N LEU A 92 -4.91 -17.37 17.12
CA LEU A 92 -3.50 -17.01 17.14
C LEU A 92 -2.98 -16.91 18.58
N ASP A 93 -3.82 -16.46 19.52
CA ASP A 93 -3.50 -16.41 20.95
C ASP A 93 -3.27 -17.83 21.51
N GLU A 94 -4.20 -18.76 21.24
CA GLU A 94 -4.07 -20.18 21.62
C GLU A 94 -2.80 -20.82 21.04
N ILE A 95 -2.51 -20.59 19.75
CA ILE A 95 -1.31 -21.11 19.10
C ILE A 95 -0.04 -20.50 19.72
N SER A 96 -0.06 -19.20 20.06
CA SER A 96 1.11 -18.54 20.67
C SER A 96 1.44 -19.09 22.06
N ALA A 97 0.44 -19.61 22.78
CA ALA A 97 0.58 -20.18 24.11
C ALA A 97 0.93 -21.69 24.11
N ASP A 98 0.74 -22.38 22.98
CA ASP A 98 0.98 -23.84 22.86
C ASP A 98 2.36 -24.15 22.25
N ASP A 99 3.29 -24.59 23.09
CA ASP A 99 4.63 -25.02 22.68
C ASP A 99 4.62 -26.15 21.64
N ALA A 100 3.64 -27.05 21.69
CA ALA A 100 3.51 -28.13 20.72
C ALA A 100 3.09 -27.59 19.34
N ALA A 101 2.15 -26.64 19.30
CA ALA A 101 1.75 -25.96 18.07
C ALA A 101 2.91 -25.17 17.46
N ILE A 102 3.67 -24.44 18.28
CA ILE A 102 4.89 -23.73 17.85
C ILE A 102 5.94 -24.72 17.32
N GLY A 103 6.19 -25.83 18.03
CA GLY A 103 7.09 -26.88 17.58
C GLY A 103 6.68 -27.46 16.21
N ALA A 104 5.38 -27.70 16.01
CA ALA A 104 4.84 -28.17 14.74
C ALA A 104 5.05 -27.17 13.59
N LEU A 105 4.80 -25.87 13.81
CA LEU A 105 5.03 -24.82 12.81
C LEU A 105 6.49 -24.73 12.41
N THR A 106 7.41 -24.76 13.37
CA THR A 106 8.85 -24.70 13.07
C THR A 106 9.33 -25.94 12.30
N ALA A 107 8.84 -27.12 12.66
CA ALA A 107 9.14 -28.36 11.93
C ALA A 107 8.57 -28.35 10.50
N TYR A 108 7.38 -27.78 10.32
CA TYR A 108 6.77 -27.59 9.01
C TYR A 108 7.58 -26.62 8.15
N GLY A 109 7.97 -25.45 8.69
CA GLY A 109 8.83 -24.48 8.01
C GLY A 109 10.17 -25.07 7.57
N ALA A 110 10.83 -25.82 8.46
CA ALA A 110 12.08 -26.52 8.16
C ALA A 110 11.94 -27.54 7.02
N CYS A 111 10.81 -28.26 6.98
CA CYS A 111 10.50 -29.21 5.93
C CYS A 111 10.37 -28.54 4.56
N LEU A 112 9.61 -27.43 4.49
CA LEU A 112 9.46 -26.65 3.27
C LEU A 112 10.80 -26.05 2.82
N ALA A 113 11.58 -25.51 3.76
CA ALA A 113 12.91 -24.96 3.48
C ALA A 113 13.87 -26.00 2.90
N SER A 114 13.67 -27.28 3.19
CA SER A 114 14.44 -28.39 2.61
C SER A 114 14.01 -28.77 1.19
N GLY A 115 13.08 -28.03 0.57
CA GLY A 115 12.61 -28.24 -0.80
C GLY A 115 11.49 -29.29 -0.94
N ASN A 116 10.90 -29.73 0.18
CA ASN A 116 9.77 -30.66 0.17
C ASN A 116 8.45 -29.96 -0.21
N SER A 117 7.49 -30.73 -0.72
CA SER A 117 6.16 -30.20 -1.04
C SER A 117 5.32 -29.97 0.22
N GLU A 118 4.31 -29.11 0.12
CA GLU A 118 3.38 -28.88 1.23
C GLU A 118 2.61 -30.13 1.62
N GLU A 119 2.28 -31.00 0.65
CA GLU A 119 1.62 -32.27 0.92
C GLU A 119 2.48 -33.17 1.80
N SER A 120 3.78 -33.29 1.51
CA SER A 120 4.68 -34.15 2.29
C SER A 120 5.04 -33.54 3.65
N CYS A 121 5.01 -32.21 3.77
CA CYS A 121 5.23 -31.52 5.05
C CYS A 121 3.97 -31.45 5.92
N SER A 122 2.77 -31.49 5.34
CA SER A 122 1.49 -31.34 6.04
C SER A 122 1.27 -32.27 7.25
N PRO A 123 1.79 -33.52 7.31
CA PRO A 123 1.64 -34.38 8.50
C PRO A 123 2.34 -33.82 9.75
N LYS A 124 3.22 -32.82 9.61
CA LYS A 124 3.85 -32.13 10.75
C LYS A 124 2.89 -31.18 11.46
N LEU A 125 1.78 -30.81 10.83
CA LEU A 125 0.79 -29.90 11.40
C LEU A 125 -0.33 -30.71 12.06
N PRO A 126 -0.51 -30.63 13.39
CA PRO A 126 -1.43 -31.49 14.11
C PRO A 126 -2.92 -31.20 13.80
N TRP A 127 -3.19 -30.06 13.17
CA TRP A 127 -4.52 -29.66 12.68
C TRP A 127 -4.81 -30.02 11.22
N ILE A 128 -3.95 -30.74 10.53
CA ILE A 128 -4.28 -31.32 9.22
C ILE A 128 -4.43 -32.83 9.43
N ALA A 129 -5.66 -33.33 9.33
CA ALA A 129 -5.87 -34.78 9.35
C ALA A 129 -5.31 -35.36 8.05
N THR A 130 -4.44 -36.37 8.13
CA THR A 130 -4.00 -37.09 6.93
C THR A 130 -5.08 -38.10 6.56
N ALA A 131 -5.32 -38.27 5.25
CA ALA A 131 -6.25 -39.28 4.72
C ALA A 131 -5.86 -40.72 5.10
N ALA A 132 -4.69 -40.94 5.70
CA ALA A 132 -4.15 -42.23 6.12
C ALA A 132 -4.64 -42.70 7.51
N GLY A 133 -5.76 -42.19 8.02
CA GLY A 133 -6.40 -42.72 9.23
C GLY A 133 -5.68 -42.43 10.55
N GLY A 134 -4.73 -41.47 10.57
CA GLY A 134 -4.15 -40.98 11.81
C GLY A 134 -5.19 -40.21 12.62
N SER A 135 -5.49 -40.66 13.83
CA SER A 135 -6.30 -39.89 14.79
C SER A 135 -5.60 -38.56 15.06
N VAL A 136 -6.28 -37.46 14.79
CA VAL A 136 -5.89 -36.12 15.26
C VAL A 136 -5.71 -36.23 16.78
N PRO A 137 -4.57 -35.82 17.36
CA PRO A 137 -4.41 -35.83 18.80
C PRO A 137 -5.61 -35.11 19.45
N PRO A 138 -6.22 -35.67 20.50
CA PRO A 138 -7.30 -34.98 21.20
C PRO A 138 -6.74 -33.70 21.81
N GLY A 139 -7.07 -32.58 21.20
CA GLY A 139 -6.67 -31.23 21.58
C GLY A 139 -7.47 -30.23 20.75
N ASN A 140 -7.95 -29.16 21.39
CA ASN A 140 -8.56 -28.03 20.71
C ASN A 140 -7.48 -27.34 19.88
N ILE A 141 -7.30 -27.74 18.63
CA ILE A 141 -6.41 -26.97 17.76
C ILE A 141 -7.26 -26.03 16.93
N CYS A 142 -7.26 -24.77 17.37
CA CYS A 142 -8.22 -23.76 16.95
C CYS A 142 -8.48 -23.65 15.43
N PRO A 143 -7.51 -23.82 14.50
CA PRO A 143 -7.80 -23.64 13.08
C PRO A 143 -8.96 -24.52 12.56
N LYS A 144 -9.25 -25.69 13.15
CA LYS A 144 -10.42 -26.52 12.82
C LYS A 144 -11.73 -25.99 13.42
N ASN A 145 -11.62 -25.29 14.55
CA ASN A 145 -12.75 -24.79 15.33
C ASN A 145 -13.18 -23.39 14.90
N LEU A 146 -12.49 -22.76 13.93
CA LEU A 146 -12.94 -21.50 13.37
C LEU A 146 -14.34 -21.67 12.72
N PRO A 147 -15.27 -20.74 12.96
CA PRO A 147 -16.68 -20.88 12.60
C PRO A 147 -16.95 -20.84 11.09
N SER A 148 -15.98 -20.40 10.30
CA SER A 148 -16.09 -20.23 8.84
C SER A 148 -15.07 -21.13 8.15
N ALA A 149 -15.53 -22.01 7.25
CA ALA A 149 -14.66 -22.86 6.46
C ALA A 149 -13.60 -22.04 5.66
N LEU A 150 -13.98 -20.84 5.20
CA LEU A 150 -13.07 -19.90 4.56
C LEU A 150 -11.97 -19.40 5.51
N ASP A 151 -12.31 -19.14 6.78
CA ASP A 151 -11.33 -18.70 7.78
C ASP A 151 -10.41 -19.84 8.21
N GLN A 152 -10.93 -21.07 8.31
CA GLN A 152 -10.10 -22.26 8.53
C GLN A 152 -9.02 -22.36 7.44
N MET A 153 -9.43 -22.29 6.17
CA MET A 153 -8.50 -22.33 5.03
C MET A 153 -7.48 -21.18 5.07
N ARG A 154 -7.95 -19.95 5.29
CA ARG A 154 -7.05 -18.78 5.36
C ARG A 154 -6.06 -18.89 6.50
N MET A 155 -6.51 -19.35 7.68
CA MET A 155 -5.63 -19.61 8.82
C MET A 155 -4.57 -20.66 8.51
N TYR A 156 -4.93 -21.78 7.86
CA TYR A 156 -3.94 -22.78 7.44
C TYR A 156 -2.88 -22.23 6.49
N LEU A 157 -3.31 -21.50 5.46
CA LEU A 157 -2.40 -20.88 4.50
C LEU A 157 -1.48 -19.86 5.19
N SER A 158 -2.05 -19.01 6.02
CA SER A 158 -1.33 -17.98 6.79
C SER A 158 -0.29 -18.56 7.74
N LEU A 159 -0.63 -19.62 8.47
CA LEU A 159 0.30 -20.32 9.36
C LEU A 159 1.41 -21.01 8.56
N GLY A 160 1.09 -21.58 7.40
CA GLY A 160 2.10 -22.16 6.51
C GLY A 160 3.06 -21.12 5.93
N ASP A 161 2.54 -19.98 5.47
CA ASP A 161 3.33 -18.84 5.00
C ASP A 161 4.25 -18.31 6.10
N THR A 162 3.69 -18.16 7.30
CA THR A 162 4.39 -17.71 8.50
C THR A 162 5.53 -18.66 8.87
N ALA A 163 5.28 -19.96 8.88
CA ALA A 163 6.29 -20.97 9.17
C ALA A 163 7.43 -20.95 8.14
N ARG A 164 7.11 -20.76 6.86
CA ARG A 164 8.10 -20.61 5.80
C ARG A 164 8.92 -19.33 6.00
N ALA A 165 8.26 -18.19 6.18
CA ALA A 165 8.92 -16.90 6.38
C ALA A 165 9.86 -16.88 7.59
N LEU A 166 9.43 -17.47 8.71
CA LEU A 166 10.27 -17.61 9.92
C LEU A 166 11.53 -18.44 9.65
N TYR A 167 11.42 -19.50 8.84
CA TYR A 167 12.56 -20.35 8.53
C TYR A 167 13.50 -19.73 7.49
N ASP A 168 12.96 -19.05 6.49
CA ASP A 168 13.75 -18.25 5.54
C ASP A 168 14.53 -17.18 6.31
N TYR A 169 13.88 -16.50 7.25
CA TYR A 169 14.54 -15.57 8.18
C TYR A 169 15.72 -16.22 8.94
N HIS A 170 15.53 -17.46 9.42
CA HIS A 170 16.57 -18.22 10.11
C HIS A 170 17.77 -18.53 9.21
N LEU A 171 17.51 -18.93 7.96
CA LEU A 171 18.54 -19.24 6.98
C LEU A 171 19.29 -17.98 6.53
N ASP A 172 18.61 -16.87 6.31
CA ASP A 172 19.24 -15.62 5.88
C ASP A 172 20.18 -15.06 6.96
N THR A 173 19.85 -15.24 8.24
CA THR A 173 20.68 -14.73 9.34
C THR A 173 21.82 -15.66 9.77
N ARG A 174 21.81 -16.93 9.35
CA ARG A 174 22.80 -17.93 9.80
C ARG A 174 23.47 -18.70 8.66
N GLY A 175 23.04 -18.46 7.43
CA GLY A 175 23.43 -19.21 6.24
C GLY A 175 22.82 -20.62 6.16
N GLN A 176 23.11 -21.30 5.05
CA GLN A 176 22.60 -22.64 4.74
C GLN A 176 23.00 -23.71 5.76
N ALA A 177 24.07 -23.47 6.54
CA ALA A 177 24.48 -24.37 7.63
C ALA A 177 23.46 -24.44 8.79
N ALA A 178 22.42 -23.60 8.78
CA ALA A 178 21.32 -23.65 9.72
C ALA A 178 20.16 -24.58 9.27
N LEU A 179 20.18 -25.09 8.04
CA LEU A 179 19.17 -26.02 7.55
C LEU A 179 19.09 -27.28 8.42
N GLY A 180 17.87 -27.65 8.81
CA GLY A 180 17.59 -28.78 9.71
C GLY A 180 17.94 -28.55 11.18
N LYS A 181 18.51 -27.39 11.55
CA LYS A 181 18.80 -27.06 12.94
C LYS A 181 17.58 -26.43 13.64
N PRO A 182 17.46 -26.61 14.97
CA PRO A 182 16.41 -25.94 15.73
C PRO A 182 16.60 -24.42 15.70
N LEU A 183 15.49 -23.69 15.75
CA LEU A 183 15.51 -22.24 15.94
C LEU A 183 16.12 -21.90 17.30
N LYS A 184 16.78 -20.76 17.38
CA LYS A 184 17.31 -20.27 18.66
C LYS A 184 16.16 -19.87 19.59
N PRO A 185 16.32 -19.98 20.93
CA PRO A 185 15.27 -19.64 21.88
C PRO A 185 14.74 -18.20 21.72
N GLU A 186 15.62 -17.23 21.48
CA GLU A 186 15.24 -15.83 21.30
C GLU A 186 14.40 -15.60 20.03
N LEU A 187 14.68 -16.35 18.95
CA LEU A 187 13.92 -16.29 17.70
C LEU A 187 12.54 -16.93 17.89
N LEU A 188 12.47 -18.02 18.66
CA LEU A 188 11.23 -18.69 19.00
C LEU A 188 10.32 -17.79 19.85
N GLN A 189 10.91 -17.08 20.83
CA GLN A 189 10.18 -16.13 21.65
C GLN A 189 9.66 -14.97 20.82
N ALA A 190 10.50 -14.37 19.97
CA ALA A 190 10.07 -13.31 19.06
C ALA A 190 8.93 -13.76 18.14
N PHE A 191 8.97 -15.01 17.67
CA PHE A 191 7.89 -15.58 16.87
C PHE A 191 6.56 -15.70 17.64
N LYS A 192 6.59 -16.18 18.89
CA LYS A 192 5.41 -16.21 19.77
C LYS A 192 4.84 -14.81 20.00
N ASP A 193 5.72 -13.84 20.24
CA ASP A 193 5.33 -12.44 20.44
C ASP A 193 4.68 -11.85 19.17
N SER A 194 5.18 -12.20 17.97
CA SER A 194 4.53 -11.81 16.70
C SER A 194 3.16 -12.46 16.48
N LEU A 195 2.96 -13.71 16.89
CA LEU A 195 1.63 -14.35 16.84
C LEU A 195 0.65 -13.64 17.79
N LYS A 196 1.11 -13.29 18.99
CA LYS A 196 0.33 -12.53 19.97
C LYS A 196 0.01 -11.12 19.47
N HIS A 197 0.98 -10.44 18.86
CA HIS A 197 0.76 -9.14 18.20
C HIS A 197 -0.31 -9.26 17.12
N ALA A 198 -0.20 -10.23 16.20
CA ALA A 198 -1.22 -10.44 15.18
C ALA A 198 -2.61 -10.74 15.77
N SER A 199 -2.67 -11.55 16.84
CA SER A 199 -3.91 -11.77 17.60
C SER A 199 -4.53 -10.47 18.11
N GLN A 200 -3.73 -9.62 18.77
CA GLN A 200 -4.18 -8.34 19.30
C GLN A 200 -4.72 -7.42 18.20
N ILE A 201 -4.04 -7.32 17.07
CA ILE A 201 -4.49 -6.49 15.93
C ILE A 201 -5.81 -7.01 15.36
N LEU A 202 -5.95 -8.33 15.17
CA LEU A 202 -7.20 -8.94 14.69
C LEU A 202 -8.35 -8.79 15.71
N ALA A 203 -8.05 -8.79 17.01
CA ALA A 203 -9.04 -8.56 18.06
C ALA A 203 -9.57 -7.11 18.08
N LEU A 204 -8.83 -6.17 17.50
CA LEU A 204 -9.21 -4.75 17.37
C LEU A 204 -9.97 -4.44 16.07
N ASP A 205 -10.23 -5.43 15.23
CA ASP A 205 -11.04 -5.25 14.03
C ASP A 205 -12.46 -4.75 14.40
N PRO A 206 -13.01 -3.72 13.75
CA PRO A 206 -14.38 -3.25 14.03
C PRO A 206 -15.47 -4.27 13.68
N ARG A 207 -15.14 -5.33 12.94
CA ARG A 207 -16.11 -6.22 12.33
C ARG A 207 -16.29 -7.52 13.11
N ASP A 208 -17.54 -7.83 13.43
CA ASP A 208 -17.93 -9.19 13.81
C ASP A 208 -18.04 -10.13 12.59
N ASP A 209 -18.27 -9.59 11.39
CA ASP A 209 -18.35 -10.33 10.12
C ASP A 209 -17.77 -9.49 8.98
N GLY A 210 -16.61 -9.89 8.46
CA GLY A 210 -15.96 -9.26 7.32
C GLY A 210 -16.17 -10.04 6.02
N ASP A 211 -16.08 -9.35 4.88
CA ASP A 211 -15.97 -10.02 3.59
C ASP A 211 -14.49 -10.03 3.15
N PRO A 212 -13.77 -11.16 3.32
CA PRO A 212 -12.38 -11.26 2.92
C PRO A 212 -12.19 -11.29 1.40
N LYS A 213 -13.27 -11.39 0.61
CA LYS A 213 -13.22 -11.39 -0.86
C LYS A 213 -13.30 -9.98 -1.45
N LEU A 214 -13.47 -8.96 -0.62
CA LEU A 214 -13.47 -7.59 -1.09
C LEU A 214 -12.15 -7.24 -1.80
N PRO A 215 -12.21 -6.44 -2.87
CA PRO A 215 -11.02 -6.00 -3.56
C PRO A 215 -10.18 -5.06 -2.69
N ILE A 216 -8.88 -5.06 -2.93
CA ILE A 216 -7.89 -4.26 -2.20
C ILE A 216 -7.20 -3.30 -3.17
N PHE A 217 -6.94 -2.09 -2.71
CA PHE A 217 -6.05 -1.15 -3.41
C PHE A 217 -4.59 -1.42 -3.04
N ALA A 218 -3.70 -1.43 -4.03
CA ALA A 218 -2.28 -1.25 -3.83
C ALA A 218 -1.86 0.07 -4.49
N GLN A 219 -1.47 1.06 -3.67
CA GLN A 219 -1.17 2.41 -4.15
C GLN A 219 0.28 2.76 -3.87
N SER A 220 0.98 3.11 -4.96
CA SER A 220 2.39 3.48 -4.95
C SER A 220 2.60 4.98 -4.66
N GLY A 221 3.87 5.36 -4.48
CA GLY A 221 4.32 6.72 -4.27
C GLY A 221 4.88 7.44 -5.49
N GLY A 222 4.93 8.78 -5.43
CA GLY A 222 5.52 9.59 -6.51
C GLY A 222 5.36 11.11 -6.39
N ALA A 223 5.29 11.68 -5.18
CA ALA A 223 5.08 13.12 -4.97
C ALA A 223 3.91 13.67 -5.83
N ALA A 224 4.12 14.72 -6.64
CA ALA A 224 3.12 15.25 -7.57
C ALA A 224 2.51 14.19 -8.50
N ASN A 225 3.26 13.15 -8.87
CA ASN A 225 2.74 12.09 -9.73
C ASN A 225 1.62 11.27 -9.06
N GLY A 226 1.54 11.28 -7.72
CA GLY A 226 0.43 10.70 -6.97
C GLY A 226 -0.94 11.29 -7.32
N ALA A 227 -0.97 12.53 -7.85
CA ALA A 227 -2.19 13.17 -8.31
C ALA A 227 -2.92 12.38 -9.41
N PHE A 228 -2.18 11.62 -10.24
CA PHE A 228 -2.79 10.71 -11.22
C PHE A 228 -3.66 9.65 -10.54
N MET A 229 -3.16 8.98 -9.50
CA MET A 229 -3.93 7.96 -8.80
C MET A 229 -5.11 8.54 -8.04
N ALA A 230 -4.95 9.75 -7.49
CA ALA A 230 -6.04 10.50 -6.86
C ALA A 230 -7.15 10.82 -7.87
N GLY A 231 -6.77 11.28 -9.08
CA GLY A 231 -7.68 11.54 -10.19
C GLY A 231 -8.36 10.27 -10.71
N TYR A 232 -7.61 9.17 -10.81
CA TYR A 232 -8.16 7.87 -11.20
C TYR A 232 -9.20 7.37 -10.20
N SER A 233 -8.87 7.42 -8.91
CA SER A 233 -9.77 7.06 -7.83
C SER A 233 -11.02 7.95 -7.82
N TYR A 234 -10.84 9.27 -7.94
CA TYR A 234 -11.93 10.22 -8.06
C TYR A 234 -12.85 9.89 -9.24
N GLY A 235 -12.30 9.59 -10.43
CA GLY A 235 -13.07 9.23 -11.61
C GLY A 235 -13.94 7.98 -11.41
N LEU A 236 -13.37 6.91 -10.82
CA LEU A 236 -14.13 5.69 -10.51
C LEU A 236 -15.28 5.94 -9.53
N PHE A 237 -15.04 6.73 -8.49
CA PHE A 237 -16.03 6.98 -7.45
C PHE A 237 -17.04 8.05 -7.83
N TRP A 238 -16.66 9.02 -8.67
CA TRP A 238 -17.59 9.92 -9.33
C TRP A 238 -18.61 9.13 -10.16
N LEU A 239 -18.16 8.15 -10.94
CA LEU A 239 -19.05 7.27 -11.72
C LEU A 239 -20.03 6.52 -10.82
N ARG A 240 -19.54 5.97 -9.70
CA ARG A 240 -20.37 5.28 -8.71
C ARG A 240 -21.44 6.19 -8.12
N GLU A 241 -21.08 7.40 -7.68
CA GLU A 241 -22.04 8.34 -7.09
C GLU A 241 -23.05 8.87 -8.13
N LYS A 242 -22.62 9.12 -9.37
CA LYS A 242 -23.56 9.51 -10.43
C LYS A 242 -24.49 8.38 -10.84
N ALA A 243 -24.01 7.14 -10.90
CA ALA A 243 -24.88 6.00 -11.15
C ALA A 243 -25.95 5.89 -10.06
N ARG A 244 -25.54 5.97 -8.79
CA ARG A 244 -26.44 5.92 -7.63
C ARG A 244 -27.56 6.98 -7.70
N LEU A 245 -27.26 8.19 -8.18
CA LEU A 245 -28.24 9.28 -8.30
C LEU A 245 -29.37 8.98 -9.31
N TYR A 246 -29.07 8.21 -10.36
CA TYR A 246 -30.03 7.89 -11.43
C TYR A 246 -30.45 6.40 -11.45
N ALA A 247 -30.14 5.67 -10.38
CA ALA A 247 -30.40 4.25 -10.22
C ALA A 247 -31.83 4.00 -9.74
N THR A 248 -32.43 2.87 -10.16
CA THR A 248 -33.61 2.32 -9.49
C THR A 248 -33.27 1.89 -8.05
N PRO A 249 -34.25 1.68 -7.15
CA PRO A 249 -33.96 1.21 -5.79
C PRO A 249 -33.12 -0.08 -5.73
N GLU A 250 -33.40 -1.03 -6.62
CA GLU A 250 -32.65 -2.29 -6.73
C GLU A 250 -31.21 -2.06 -7.20
N GLN A 251 -31.02 -1.22 -8.22
CA GLN A 251 -29.69 -0.83 -8.71
C GLN A 251 -28.91 -0.09 -7.64
N LYS A 252 -29.57 0.80 -6.91
CA LYS A 252 -28.97 1.56 -5.82
C LYS A 252 -28.48 0.65 -4.71
N ALA A 253 -29.28 -0.34 -4.28
CA ALA A 253 -28.86 -1.33 -3.31
C ALA A 253 -27.63 -2.13 -3.77
N ALA A 254 -27.60 -2.54 -5.04
CA ALA A 254 -26.42 -3.21 -5.61
C ALA A 254 -25.19 -2.29 -5.64
N ILE A 255 -25.34 -1.04 -6.08
CA ILE A 255 -24.24 -0.05 -6.12
C ILE A 255 -23.72 0.25 -4.71
N ASP A 256 -24.61 0.39 -3.73
CA ASP A 256 -24.23 0.65 -2.33
C ASP A 256 -23.41 -0.51 -1.75
N SER A 257 -23.63 -1.75 -2.21
CA SER A 257 -22.81 -2.92 -1.83
C SER A 257 -21.40 -2.95 -2.45
N TYR A 258 -21.17 -2.22 -3.54
CA TYR A 258 -19.88 -2.17 -4.22
C TYR A 258 -18.86 -1.39 -3.41
N ARG A 259 -17.88 -2.09 -2.84
CA ARG A 259 -16.84 -1.53 -1.98
C ARG A 259 -15.50 -2.21 -2.15
N PHE A 260 -14.46 -1.55 -1.65
CA PHE A 260 -13.15 -2.15 -1.38
C PHE A 260 -13.04 -2.49 0.11
N GLY A 261 -12.20 -3.47 0.43
CA GLY A 261 -11.97 -3.94 1.80
C GLY A 261 -10.82 -3.23 2.52
N GLY A 262 -9.96 -2.54 1.77
CA GLY A 262 -8.79 -1.86 2.31
C GLY A 262 -7.81 -1.37 1.26
N ALA A 263 -6.70 -0.82 1.73
CA ALA A 263 -5.60 -0.35 0.91
C ALA A 263 -4.24 -0.64 1.57
N ALA A 264 -3.33 -1.23 0.81
CA ALA A 264 -1.90 -1.23 1.12
C ALA A 264 -1.27 -0.03 0.38
N THR A 265 -0.54 0.82 1.09
CA THR A 265 -0.08 2.09 0.52
C THR A 265 1.35 2.44 0.90
N SER A 266 2.04 3.13 -0.01
CA SER A 266 3.36 3.74 0.24
C SER A 266 3.35 5.18 -0.28
N SER A 267 4.10 6.07 0.37
CA SER A 267 4.19 7.49 0.02
C SER A 267 2.83 8.16 -0.12
N VAL A 268 2.71 9.11 -1.04
CA VAL A 268 1.46 9.84 -1.35
C VAL A 268 0.25 8.94 -1.65
N GLY A 269 0.44 7.65 -1.95
CA GLY A 269 -0.66 6.67 -1.99
C GLY A 269 -1.42 6.60 -0.66
N THR A 270 -0.72 6.76 0.47
CA THR A 270 -1.32 6.80 1.80
C THR A 270 -2.28 7.98 1.97
N LEU A 271 -1.97 9.15 1.38
CA LEU A 271 -2.87 10.31 1.38
C LEU A 271 -4.15 10.06 0.57
N VAL A 272 -4.06 9.30 -0.52
CA VAL A 272 -5.23 8.87 -1.29
C VAL A 272 -6.08 7.91 -0.46
N ALA A 273 -5.47 6.90 0.16
CA ALA A 273 -6.19 5.93 0.98
C ALA A 273 -6.92 6.55 2.17
N ILE A 274 -6.41 7.65 2.75
CA ILE A 274 -7.13 8.41 3.78
C ILE A 274 -8.52 8.87 3.30
N ALA A 275 -8.59 9.43 2.09
CA ALA A 275 -9.87 9.83 1.52
C ALA A 275 -10.76 8.61 1.20
N LEU A 276 -10.16 7.50 0.73
CA LEU A 276 -10.92 6.28 0.40
C LEU A 276 -11.54 5.62 1.63
N ASP A 277 -10.84 5.65 2.75
CA ASP A 277 -11.38 5.18 4.02
C ASP A 277 -12.65 5.96 4.39
N LEU A 278 -12.61 7.30 4.40
CA LEU A 278 -13.80 8.11 4.64
C LEU A 278 -14.92 7.84 3.62
N TYR A 279 -14.56 7.58 2.35
CA TYR A 279 -15.53 7.28 1.30
C TYR A 279 -16.30 5.98 1.55
N PHE A 280 -15.64 4.93 2.04
CA PHE A 280 -16.29 3.64 2.30
C PHE A 280 -16.89 3.53 3.70
N SER A 281 -16.90 4.62 4.46
CA SER A 281 -17.55 4.66 5.76
C SER A 281 -19.07 4.73 5.63
N ASP A 282 -19.72 3.81 6.35
CA ASP A 282 -21.16 3.71 6.51
C ASP A 282 -21.62 4.27 7.87
N GLN A 283 -20.70 4.85 8.64
CA GLN A 283 -21.02 5.41 9.95
C GLN A 283 -21.87 6.68 9.85
N THR A 284 -22.70 6.91 10.87
CA THR A 284 -23.46 8.16 10.99
C THR A 284 -22.59 9.23 11.65
N PRO A 285 -22.33 10.38 10.99
CA PRO A 285 -21.55 11.45 11.58
C PRO A 285 -22.26 12.06 12.80
N SER A 286 -21.49 12.42 13.82
CA SER A 286 -21.96 13.28 14.92
C SER A 286 -22.12 14.75 14.46
N PRO A 287 -22.85 15.61 15.19
CA PRO A 287 -23.05 17.01 14.78
C PRO A 287 -21.75 17.81 14.52
N PRO A 288 -20.68 17.70 15.34
CA PRO A 288 -19.40 18.35 15.03
C PRO A 288 -18.76 17.82 13.74
N GLN A 289 -18.93 16.53 13.46
CA GLN A 289 -18.42 15.91 12.24
C GLN A 289 -19.22 16.40 11.02
N GLU A 290 -20.54 16.57 11.13
CA GLU A 290 -21.34 17.15 10.05
C GLU A 290 -20.83 18.55 9.65
N GLN A 291 -20.51 19.40 10.63
CA GLN A 291 -19.94 20.72 10.36
C GLN A 291 -18.58 20.62 9.63
N ALA A 292 -17.72 19.69 10.06
CA ALA A 292 -16.44 19.45 9.39
C ALA A 292 -16.62 18.91 7.95
N LEU A 293 -17.63 18.07 7.72
CA LEU A 293 -17.98 17.57 6.39
C LEU A 293 -18.49 18.69 5.49
N ASP A 294 -19.36 19.57 5.99
CA ASP A 294 -19.86 20.71 5.22
C ASP A 294 -18.73 21.67 4.83
N ALA A 295 -17.80 21.96 5.76
CA ALA A 295 -16.61 22.74 5.47
C ALA A 295 -15.69 22.07 4.43
N CYS A 296 -15.56 20.74 4.49
CA CYS A 296 -14.81 19.94 3.53
C CYS A 296 -15.41 19.99 2.12
N ILE A 297 -16.73 19.79 2.01
CA ILE A 297 -17.47 19.81 0.74
C ILE A 297 -17.43 21.22 0.12
N ALA A 298 -17.60 22.26 0.93
CA ALA A 298 -17.56 23.65 0.47
C ALA A 298 -16.24 24.01 -0.23
N LYS A 299 -15.10 23.46 0.19
CA LYS A 299 -13.80 23.67 -0.47
C LYS A 299 -13.76 23.18 -1.92
N ALA A 300 -14.54 22.15 -2.26
CA ALA A 300 -14.60 21.60 -3.62
C ALA A 300 -15.70 22.22 -4.50
N GLY A 301 -16.52 23.13 -3.92
CA GLY A 301 -17.58 23.88 -4.57
C GLY A 301 -18.96 23.25 -4.39
N GLN A 302 -19.18 22.04 -4.89
CA GLN A 302 -20.48 21.35 -4.85
C GLN A 302 -20.33 19.85 -4.57
N PRO A 303 -21.31 19.22 -3.88
CA PRO A 303 -21.32 17.78 -3.66
C PRO A 303 -21.44 17.01 -4.98
N VAL A 304 -20.76 15.88 -5.08
CA VAL A 304 -20.79 15.00 -6.26
C VAL A 304 -22.04 14.11 -6.23
N SER A 305 -22.40 13.60 -5.06
CA SER A 305 -23.52 12.67 -4.87
C SER A 305 -24.89 13.31 -5.13
N GLY A 306 -25.01 14.61 -4.84
CA GLY A 306 -26.30 15.32 -4.83
C GLY A 306 -27.26 14.86 -3.73
N ASP A 307 -26.81 14.04 -2.78
CA ASP A 307 -27.60 13.46 -1.70
C ASP A 307 -27.06 13.91 -0.33
N PRO A 308 -27.83 14.65 0.49
CA PRO A 308 -27.35 15.14 1.79
C PRO A 308 -26.99 14.02 2.78
N LYS A 309 -27.41 12.77 2.52
CA LYS A 309 -27.02 11.61 3.33
C LYS A 309 -25.63 11.06 2.98
N ARG A 310 -24.97 11.59 1.94
CA ARG A 310 -23.68 11.11 1.40
C ARG A 310 -22.53 12.07 1.69
N LYS A 311 -22.65 12.90 2.74
CA LYS A 311 -21.63 13.90 3.10
C LYS A 311 -20.22 13.33 3.30
N LEU A 312 -20.11 12.11 3.84
CA LEU A 312 -18.81 11.42 3.99
C LEU A 312 -18.14 11.21 2.64
N GLN A 313 -18.89 10.71 1.67
CA GLN A 313 -18.41 10.44 0.32
C GLN A 313 -18.13 11.71 -0.46
N ASP A 314 -18.99 12.73 -0.31
CA ASP A 314 -18.74 14.03 -0.91
C ASP A 314 -17.49 14.70 -0.34
N CYS A 315 -17.25 14.62 0.98
CA CYS A 315 -16.02 15.12 1.58
C CYS A 315 -14.78 14.32 1.13
N ALA A 316 -14.87 12.99 1.02
CA ALA A 316 -13.78 12.18 0.49
C ALA A 316 -13.42 12.57 -0.95
N LEU A 317 -14.41 12.70 -1.83
CA LEU A 317 -14.20 13.15 -3.21
C LEU A 317 -13.67 14.59 -3.27
N ALA A 318 -14.16 15.48 -2.40
CA ALA A 318 -13.64 16.83 -2.25
C ALA A 318 -12.17 16.83 -1.81
N THR A 319 -11.79 15.95 -0.89
CA THR A 319 -10.42 15.79 -0.39
C THR A 319 -9.48 15.34 -1.52
N LEU A 320 -9.87 14.32 -2.31
CA LEU A 320 -9.11 13.89 -3.48
C LEU A 320 -8.94 15.03 -4.50
N LYS A 321 -9.99 15.81 -4.76
CA LYS A 321 -9.97 16.90 -5.74
C LYS A 321 -9.15 18.11 -5.30
N THR A 322 -9.08 18.41 -4.00
CA THR A 322 -8.50 19.66 -3.48
C THR A 322 -7.07 19.49 -2.96
N ASN A 323 -6.75 18.37 -2.30
CA ASN A 323 -5.41 18.16 -1.72
C ASN A 323 -4.32 18.06 -2.78
N PHE A 324 -4.64 17.50 -3.95
CA PHE A 324 -3.72 17.41 -5.10
C PHE A 324 -3.76 18.65 -6.00
N LYS A 325 -4.18 19.80 -5.46
CA LYS A 325 -4.10 21.12 -6.12
C LYS A 325 -3.47 22.19 -5.23
N GLN A 326 -2.99 21.81 -4.05
CA GLN A 326 -2.37 22.73 -3.09
C GLN A 326 -0.97 23.16 -3.53
N ASN A 327 -0.51 24.31 -3.04
CA ASN A 327 0.88 24.72 -3.29
C ASN A 327 1.84 23.95 -2.39
N GLU A 328 3.05 23.76 -2.88
CA GLU A 328 4.14 23.13 -2.14
C GLU A 328 4.41 23.77 -0.77
N TRP A 329 4.34 25.09 -0.63
CA TRP A 329 4.50 25.78 0.67
C TRP A 329 3.31 25.63 1.64
N ASP A 330 2.17 25.14 1.15
CA ASP A 330 1.03 24.79 2.00
C ASP A 330 1.19 23.37 2.60
N LEU A 331 2.11 22.57 2.02
CA LEU A 331 2.40 21.19 2.40
C LEU A 331 3.74 21.05 3.14
N LEU A 332 4.74 21.85 2.75
CA LEU A 332 6.13 21.74 3.16
C LEU A 332 6.68 23.08 3.65
N CYS A 333 7.67 23.01 4.53
CA CYS A 333 8.51 24.15 4.91
C CYS A 333 10.00 23.76 4.83
N ALA A 334 10.90 24.75 4.73
CA ALA A 334 12.34 24.51 4.69
C ALA A 334 12.89 24.24 6.09
N GLN A 335 13.76 23.23 6.24
CA GLN A 335 14.52 23.08 7.48
C GLN A 335 15.52 24.24 7.60
N LYS A 336 15.60 24.86 8.79
CA LYS A 336 16.59 25.92 9.07
C LYS A 336 17.98 25.33 8.95
N GLY A 337 18.85 25.97 8.17
CA GLY A 337 20.23 25.54 8.02
C GLY A 337 20.91 26.15 6.80
N THR A 338 22.16 25.76 6.61
CA THR A 338 22.93 26.07 5.40
C THR A 338 23.19 24.78 4.63
N VAL A 339 23.67 24.92 3.40
CA VAL A 339 24.16 23.77 2.63
C VAL A 339 25.27 23.01 3.37
N LEU A 340 26.10 23.67 4.18
CA LEU A 340 27.12 23.00 4.99
C LEU A 340 26.51 22.16 6.10
N THR A 341 25.32 22.51 6.58
CA THR A 341 24.56 21.74 7.56
C THR A 341 24.09 20.39 7.00
N LEU A 342 24.06 20.21 5.66
CA LEU A 342 23.83 18.91 5.01
C LEU A 342 24.97 17.91 5.22
N LEU A 343 26.15 18.40 5.63
CA LEU A 343 27.37 17.60 5.81
C LEU A 343 27.68 17.34 7.29
N GLY A 344 26.92 17.94 8.20
CA GLY A 344 27.11 17.77 9.64
C GLY A 344 26.36 16.55 10.17
N ASP A 345 26.81 16.06 11.32
CA ASP A 345 26.23 14.89 12.01
C ASP A 345 24.76 15.11 12.45
N ASP A 346 24.31 16.38 12.51
CA ASP A 346 22.95 16.79 12.88
C ASP A 346 21.99 16.97 11.67
N PHE A 347 22.38 16.52 10.47
CA PHE A 347 21.50 16.65 9.32
C PHE A 347 20.29 15.71 9.41
N HIS A 348 19.09 16.28 9.51
CA HIS A 348 17.85 15.51 9.54
C HIS A 348 17.07 15.56 8.21
N GLY A 349 17.11 16.66 7.45
CA GLY A 349 16.38 16.78 6.18
C GLY A 349 16.46 18.18 5.56
N LEU A 350 16.08 18.32 4.29
CA LEU A 350 16.00 19.62 3.61
C LEU A 350 14.71 20.38 3.96
N LEU A 351 13.64 19.64 4.20
CA LEU A 351 12.26 20.06 4.29
C LEU A 351 11.62 19.41 5.53
N ARG A 352 10.51 19.97 6.00
CA ARG A 352 9.64 19.31 6.97
C ARG A 352 8.19 19.37 6.50
N PHE A 353 7.43 18.37 6.92
CA PHE A 353 6.01 18.25 6.66
C PHE A 353 5.13 18.95 7.70
N ASP A 354 5.68 19.86 8.52
CA ASP A 354 4.89 20.55 9.55
C ASP A 354 3.60 21.19 9.00
N PRO A 355 3.59 21.85 7.81
CA PRO A 355 2.34 22.40 7.26
C PRO A 355 1.32 21.32 6.90
N LEU A 356 1.75 20.24 6.24
CA LEU A 356 0.89 19.08 5.94
C LEU A 356 0.34 18.46 7.24
N GLN A 357 1.21 18.25 8.23
CA GLN A 357 0.81 17.69 9.52
C GLN A 357 -0.23 18.57 10.21
N ASN A 358 0.11 19.84 10.45
CA ASN A 358 -0.66 20.74 11.31
C ASN A 358 -1.93 21.27 10.63
N ASN A 359 -1.90 21.48 9.31
CA ASN A 359 -3.01 22.10 8.59
C ASN A 359 -3.95 21.10 7.91
N ILE A 360 -3.49 19.87 7.69
CA ILE A 360 -4.25 18.85 6.94
C ILE A 360 -4.45 17.60 7.77
N LEU A 361 -3.38 16.89 8.15
CA LEU A 361 -3.51 15.57 8.79
C LEU A 361 -4.11 15.66 10.19
N GLU A 362 -3.58 16.50 11.06
CA GLU A 362 -4.09 16.66 12.43
C GLU A 362 -5.54 17.13 12.46
N PRO A 363 -5.97 18.19 11.73
CA PRO A 363 -7.37 18.58 11.68
C PRO A 363 -8.26 17.48 11.10
N TYR A 364 -7.79 16.76 10.08
CA TYR A 364 -8.55 15.67 9.46
C TYR A 364 -8.79 14.53 10.46
N PHE A 365 -7.73 14.02 11.10
CA PHE A 365 -7.86 12.93 12.07
C PHE A 365 -8.55 13.37 13.36
N LYS A 366 -8.37 14.62 13.79
CA LYS A 366 -9.14 15.18 14.92
C LYS A 366 -10.64 15.09 14.68
N ASN A 367 -11.09 15.36 13.46
CA ASN A 367 -12.52 15.35 13.11
C ASN A 367 -13.03 13.94 12.80
N PHE A 368 -12.23 13.12 12.10
CA PHE A 368 -12.74 11.90 11.48
C PHE A 368 -12.21 10.59 12.07
N ARG A 369 -11.21 10.58 12.96
CA ARG A 369 -10.57 9.33 13.43
C ARG A 369 -11.55 8.26 13.94
N GLU A 370 -12.61 8.63 14.67
CA GLU A 370 -13.58 7.65 15.19
C GLU A 370 -14.36 6.97 14.05
N ILE A 371 -14.69 7.75 13.01
CA ILE A 371 -15.34 7.26 11.80
C ILE A 371 -14.42 6.31 11.03
N LEU A 372 -13.14 6.67 10.91
CA LEU A 372 -12.13 5.89 10.19
C LEU A 372 -11.82 4.58 10.93
N LEU A 373 -11.53 4.64 12.24
CA LEU A 373 -11.15 3.47 13.04
C LEU A 373 -12.28 2.46 13.25
N GLY A 374 -13.54 2.90 13.16
CA GLY A 374 -14.69 2.01 13.15
C GLY A 374 -15.17 1.64 11.74
N ASN A 375 -14.44 1.98 10.68
CA ASN A 375 -14.82 1.66 9.32
C ASN A 375 -14.40 0.24 8.92
N ASN A 376 -15.13 -0.34 7.98
CA ASN A 376 -14.85 -1.64 7.37
C ASN A 376 -13.93 -1.50 6.14
N PHE A 377 -12.96 -0.59 6.21
CA PHE A 377 -11.92 -0.38 5.21
C PHE A 377 -10.60 -0.26 5.95
N ILE A 378 -9.69 -1.20 5.74
CA ILE A 378 -8.44 -1.25 6.51
C ILE A 378 -7.28 -0.69 5.68
N ARG A 379 -6.61 0.31 6.22
CA ARG A 379 -5.38 0.86 5.65
C ARG A 379 -4.16 0.22 6.28
N THR A 380 -3.15 0.02 5.44
CA THR A 380 -1.81 -0.36 5.89
C THR A 380 -0.78 0.48 5.15
N PRO A 381 -0.39 1.64 5.71
CA PRO A 381 0.75 2.41 5.22
C PRO A 381 2.06 1.65 5.46
N MET A 382 2.94 1.65 4.47
CA MET A 382 4.28 1.07 4.56
C MET A 382 5.26 2.12 5.09
N ALA A 383 6.16 1.70 5.97
CA ALA A 383 7.26 2.50 6.49
C ALA A 383 8.52 1.64 6.68
N VAL A 384 9.70 2.26 6.60
CA VAL A 384 10.98 1.57 6.79
C VAL A 384 11.71 2.14 7.99
N ASP A 385 12.16 1.28 8.90
CA ASP A 385 13.19 1.64 9.87
C ASP A 385 14.56 1.45 9.22
N MET A 386 15.26 2.56 8.99
CA MET A 386 16.60 2.54 8.37
C MET A 386 17.65 1.85 9.24
N ASN A 387 17.55 1.96 10.56
CA ASN A 387 18.57 1.42 11.47
C ASN A 387 18.55 -0.11 11.46
N GLN A 388 17.35 -0.68 11.35
CA GLN A 388 17.13 -2.11 11.34
C GLN A 388 17.05 -2.69 9.91
N ALA A 389 16.94 -1.83 8.90
CA ALA A 389 16.60 -2.20 7.53
C ALA A 389 15.36 -3.10 7.49
N VAL A 390 14.28 -2.68 8.14
CA VAL A 390 13.01 -3.42 8.25
C VAL A 390 11.90 -2.62 7.58
N LEU A 391 11.14 -3.27 6.70
CA LEU A 391 9.89 -2.74 6.14
C LEU A 391 8.74 -3.19 7.04
N ALA A 392 7.96 -2.25 7.58
CA ALA A 392 6.80 -2.53 8.40
C ALA A 392 5.52 -2.04 7.69
N GLY A 393 4.46 -2.85 7.78
CA GLY A 393 3.11 -2.42 7.45
C GLY A 393 2.37 -1.97 8.69
N LEU A 394 2.02 -0.69 8.76
CA LEU A 394 1.36 -0.09 9.92
C LEU A 394 -0.16 -0.30 9.82
N ASP A 395 -0.67 -1.40 10.35
CA ASP A 395 -2.13 -1.68 10.33
C ASP A 395 -2.87 -0.73 11.29
N GLU A 396 -3.79 0.08 10.77
CA GLU A 396 -4.41 1.13 11.56
C GLU A 396 -5.30 0.64 12.72
N ARG A 397 -5.68 -0.65 12.72
CA ARG A 397 -6.38 -1.25 13.85
C ARG A 397 -5.53 -1.16 15.14
N ALA A 398 -4.20 -1.12 15.02
CA ALA A 398 -3.28 -0.87 16.13
C ALA A 398 -3.57 0.44 16.86
N CYS A 399 -4.07 1.47 16.16
CA CYS A 399 -4.40 2.76 16.74
C CYS A 399 -5.61 2.71 17.71
N ARG A 400 -6.31 1.57 17.80
CA ARG A 400 -7.40 1.32 18.75
C ARG A 400 -6.96 0.64 20.03
N MET A 401 -5.68 0.30 20.16
CA MET A 401 -5.17 -0.38 21.34
C MET A 401 -5.40 0.45 22.61
N PRO A 402 -5.78 -0.16 23.75
CA PRO A 402 -5.93 0.57 25.00
C PRO A 402 -4.68 1.37 25.38
N GLY A 403 -4.86 2.64 25.75
CA GLY A 403 -3.77 3.56 26.11
C GLY A 403 -3.04 4.20 24.92
N MET A 404 -3.38 3.84 23.68
CA MET A 404 -2.81 4.45 22.47
C MET A 404 -3.40 5.83 22.22
N ASP A 405 -2.55 6.82 21.90
CA ASP A 405 -3.02 8.05 21.27
C ASP A 405 -3.33 7.77 19.79
N SER A 406 -4.59 7.46 19.53
CA SER A 406 -5.09 7.11 18.19
C SER A 406 -4.81 8.19 17.14
N GLN A 407 -4.87 9.48 17.50
CA GLN A 407 -4.58 10.57 16.58
C GLN A 407 -3.10 10.60 16.23
N LYS A 408 -2.23 10.53 17.23
CA LYS A 408 -0.77 10.46 17.01
C LYS A 408 -0.39 9.22 16.19
N CYS A 409 -0.98 8.07 16.49
CA CYS A 409 -0.78 6.83 15.75
C CYS A 409 -1.11 6.99 14.25
N LEU A 410 -2.29 7.52 13.91
CA LEU A 410 -2.72 7.73 12.52
C LEU A 410 -1.86 8.79 11.78
N VAL A 411 -1.53 9.90 12.46
CA VAL A 411 -0.69 10.97 11.89
C VAL A 411 0.72 10.44 11.61
N THR A 412 1.36 9.81 12.59
CA THR A 412 2.73 9.28 12.45
C THR A 412 2.79 8.16 11.44
N GLY A 413 1.82 7.23 11.39
CA GLY A 413 1.79 6.19 10.36
C GLY A 413 1.61 6.73 8.94
N THR A 414 0.86 7.83 8.79
CA THR A 414 0.75 8.55 7.52
C THR A 414 2.06 9.24 7.16
N LEU A 415 2.65 9.98 8.11
CA LEU A 415 3.89 10.74 7.91
C LEU A 415 5.09 9.84 7.62
N SER A 416 5.28 8.77 8.40
CA SER A 416 6.35 7.78 8.16
C SER A 416 6.24 7.17 6.77
N SER A 417 5.02 7.09 6.22
CA SER A 417 4.82 6.57 4.88
C SER A 417 5.12 7.59 3.79
N ILE A 418 5.30 8.90 4.03
CA ILE A 418 5.54 9.93 3.00
C ILE A 418 6.88 10.67 3.13
N ILE A 419 7.60 10.45 4.23
CA ILE A 419 8.88 11.12 4.53
C ILE A 419 9.96 10.50 3.65
N GLU A 420 10.15 11.10 2.48
CA GLU A 420 11.21 10.69 1.57
C GLU A 420 12.57 11.05 2.18
N PRO A 421 13.52 10.11 2.22
CA PRO A 421 14.86 10.34 2.78
C PRO A 421 15.55 11.48 2.04
N ILE A 422 16.45 12.17 2.75
CA ILE A 422 17.18 13.37 2.29
C ILE A 422 16.28 14.62 2.21
N PHE A 423 15.04 14.46 1.75
CA PHE A 423 14.09 15.58 1.66
C PHE A 423 13.47 15.92 3.00
N ALA A 424 13.00 14.95 3.77
CA ALA A 424 12.33 15.21 5.04
C ALA A 424 12.97 14.49 6.22
N ALA A 425 12.85 15.10 7.40
CA ALA A 425 13.35 14.52 8.65
C ALA A 425 12.65 13.19 8.98
N PRO A 426 13.41 12.13 9.32
CA PRO A 426 12.82 10.85 9.73
C PRO A 426 12.01 11.01 11.02
N LEU A 427 11.09 10.08 11.26
CA LEU A 427 10.40 9.98 12.55
C LEU A 427 11.16 9.06 13.50
N ASP A 428 11.20 9.44 14.78
CA ASP A 428 11.87 8.66 15.81
C ASP A 428 11.04 7.45 16.28
N ALA A 429 9.74 7.41 15.94
CA ALA A 429 8.86 6.32 16.30
C ALA A 429 7.63 6.21 15.37
N VAL A 430 7.15 4.98 15.22
CA VAL A 430 5.84 4.64 14.65
C VAL A 430 5.05 3.76 15.63
N TYR A 431 3.83 3.38 15.25
CA TYR A 431 2.94 2.58 16.09
C TYR A 431 2.29 1.47 15.23
N SER A 432 2.93 0.30 15.17
CA SER A 432 2.34 -0.90 14.57
C SER A 432 1.49 -1.70 15.57
N GLY A 433 1.62 -1.40 16.86
CA GLY A 433 0.98 -2.13 17.96
C GLY A 433 1.90 -3.17 18.61
N LEU A 434 3.03 -3.50 17.99
CA LEU A 434 3.99 -4.49 18.48
C LEU A 434 4.56 -4.11 19.85
N LYS A 435 4.84 -2.83 20.08
CA LYS A 435 5.29 -2.29 21.39
C LYS A 435 4.20 -1.49 22.11
N GLY A 436 2.94 -1.64 21.68
CA GLY A 436 1.79 -0.94 22.24
C GLY A 436 1.97 0.58 22.27
N PRO A 437 1.45 1.28 23.31
CA PRO A 437 1.51 2.75 23.39
C PRO A 437 2.92 3.35 23.41
N ALA A 438 3.96 2.55 23.71
CA ALA A 438 5.33 3.03 23.69
C ALA A 438 5.85 3.30 22.27
N GLY A 439 5.26 2.65 21.26
CA GLY A 439 5.67 2.73 19.87
C GLY A 439 7.01 2.05 19.57
N GLU A 440 7.26 1.81 18.29
CA GLU A 440 8.51 1.26 17.79
C GLU A 440 9.51 2.40 17.55
N ARG A 441 10.46 2.60 18.47
CA ARG A 441 11.54 3.57 18.28
C ARG A 441 12.48 3.14 17.16
N GLY A 442 12.87 4.06 16.29
CA GLY A 442 13.73 3.79 15.14
C GLY A 442 14.01 5.06 14.33
N THR A 443 14.49 4.89 13.11
CA THR A 443 14.62 6.00 12.14
C THR A 443 13.71 5.71 10.96
N TRP A 444 12.48 6.18 11.07
CA TRP A 444 11.38 5.80 10.20
C TRP A 444 11.19 6.77 9.04
N ILE A 445 11.14 6.22 7.84
CA ILE A 445 10.98 6.95 6.58
C ILE A 445 10.06 6.19 5.62
N ASP A 446 9.80 6.81 4.46
CA ASP A 446 8.86 6.33 3.44
C ASP A 446 9.08 4.85 3.10
N GLY A 447 7.99 4.09 3.11
CA GLY A 447 7.96 2.69 2.71
C GLY A 447 8.39 2.46 1.25
N SER A 448 8.30 3.50 0.41
CA SER A 448 8.61 3.51 -1.02
C SER A 448 10.01 2.99 -1.35
N ILE A 449 10.96 3.12 -0.43
CA ILE A 449 12.37 2.69 -0.59
C ILE A 449 12.50 1.17 -0.69
N ARG A 450 11.60 0.43 -0.05
CA ARG A 450 11.61 -1.04 -0.03
C ARG A 450 10.34 -1.67 -0.60
N SER A 451 9.25 -0.92 -0.65
CA SER A 451 7.97 -1.34 -1.19
C SER A 451 7.34 -0.18 -1.94
N LEU A 452 7.82 0.06 -3.16
CA LEU A 452 7.36 1.19 -3.96
C LEU A 452 5.93 0.99 -4.45
N ASN A 453 5.50 -0.25 -4.71
CA ASN A 453 4.10 -0.60 -4.90
C ASN A 453 3.75 -1.78 -3.99
N PRO A 454 3.06 -1.56 -2.87
CA PRO A 454 2.79 -2.59 -1.85
C PRO A 454 1.73 -3.62 -2.30
N ALA A 455 1.74 -4.01 -3.57
CA ALA A 455 0.94 -5.07 -4.18
C ALA A 455 1.13 -6.41 -3.46
N GLY A 456 2.35 -6.76 -3.07
CA GLY A 456 2.60 -7.98 -2.28
C GLY A 456 1.83 -7.98 -0.95
N ARG A 457 1.84 -6.84 -0.24
CA ARG A 457 1.06 -6.67 0.99
C ARG A 457 -0.45 -6.71 0.72
N GLY A 458 -0.92 -6.06 -0.34
CA GLY A 458 -2.34 -6.09 -0.74
C GLY A 458 -2.81 -7.51 -1.09
N ALA A 459 -1.99 -8.29 -1.80
CA ALA A 459 -2.25 -9.68 -2.17
C ALA A 459 -2.28 -10.61 -0.94
N ALA A 460 -1.42 -10.38 0.06
CA ALA A 460 -1.47 -11.11 1.33
C ALA A 460 -2.76 -10.79 2.11
N PHE A 461 -3.19 -9.54 2.11
CA PHE A 461 -4.29 -9.06 2.94
C PHE A 461 -5.66 -9.65 2.53
N GLY A 462 -6.00 -9.66 1.23
CA GLY A 462 -7.30 -10.11 0.72
C GLY A 462 -7.36 -11.60 0.34
N ALA A 463 -8.57 -12.12 0.12
CA ALA A 463 -8.84 -13.29 -0.73
C ALA A 463 -9.37 -12.87 -2.10
N GLY A 464 -9.53 -11.56 -2.30
CA GLY A 464 -10.19 -10.95 -3.43
C GLY A 464 -9.22 -10.45 -4.49
N LYS A 465 -9.66 -9.40 -5.15
CA LYS A 465 -9.06 -8.79 -6.33
C LYS A 465 -8.13 -7.63 -5.96
N LEU A 466 -7.00 -7.48 -6.63
CA LEU A 466 -6.01 -6.42 -6.34
C LEU A 466 -5.99 -5.34 -7.43
N LEU A 467 -6.39 -4.11 -7.10
CA LEU A 467 -6.28 -2.97 -8.01
C LEU A 467 -5.00 -2.20 -7.70
N VAL A 468 -4.01 -2.35 -8.59
CA VAL A 468 -2.68 -1.78 -8.48
C VAL A 468 -2.62 -0.46 -9.23
N LEU A 469 -2.49 0.66 -8.51
CA LEU A 469 -2.36 2.00 -9.08
C LEU A 469 -0.90 2.45 -9.00
N ASN A 470 -0.35 2.83 -10.14
CA ASN A 470 1.01 3.33 -10.25
C ASN A 470 1.00 4.80 -10.69
N PRO A 471 1.73 5.69 -9.98
CA PRO A 471 1.85 7.08 -10.36
C PRO A 471 2.94 7.29 -11.41
N THR A 472 3.64 6.24 -11.85
CA THR A 472 4.63 6.34 -12.93
C THR A 472 4.09 5.74 -14.21
N ARG A 473 4.83 5.99 -15.28
CA ARG A 473 4.61 5.29 -16.54
C ARG A 473 5.18 3.87 -16.46
N SER A 474 4.83 3.02 -17.43
CA SER A 474 5.37 1.66 -17.60
C SER A 474 6.90 1.65 -17.75
N GLU A 475 7.53 0.54 -17.38
CA GLU A 475 8.95 0.30 -17.62
C GLU A 475 9.30 0.38 -19.12
N GLY A 476 10.53 0.81 -19.43
CA GLY A 476 11.03 0.93 -20.80
C GLY A 476 10.84 2.30 -21.45
N ILE A 477 10.20 3.24 -20.76
CA ILE A 477 10.03 4.61 -21.27
C ILE A 477 11.27 5.46 -20.93
N PRO A 478 11.88 6.13 -21.92
CA PRO A 478 13.07 6.95 -21.69
C PRO A 478 12.85 8.09 -20.68
N SER A 479 13.79 8.27 -19.76
CA SER A 479 13.89 9.47 -18.91
C SER A 479 14.60 10.61 -19.65
N LYS A 480 14.51 11.83 -19.09
CA LYS A 480 15.29 12.97 -19.59
C LYS A 480 16.79 12.69 -19.38
N ARG A 481 17.63 13.20 -20.29
CA ARG A 481 19.09 13.16 -20.10
C ARG A 481 19.45 13.77 -18.75
N ILE A 482 20.26 13.06 -17.96
CA ILE A 482 20.81 13.54 -16.70
C ILE A 482 21.76 14.70 -16.99
N THR A 483 21.44 15.89 -16.48
CA THR A 483 22.28 17.09 -16.62
C THR A 483 22.87 17.56 -15.29
N GLN A 484 22.26 17.17 -14.17
CA GLN A 484 22.67 17.55 -12.82
C GLN A 484 22.68 16.33 -11.89
N MET A 485 23.45 16.37 -10.79
CA MET A 485 23.55 15.22 -9.89
C MET A 485 22.26 14.95 -9.10
N THR A 486 21.49 15.99 -8.74
CA THR A 486 20.16 15.81 -8.13
C THR A 486 19.23 15.06 -9.08
N GLU A 487 19.29 15.36 -10.39
CA GLU A 487 18.58 14.58 -11.40
C GLU A 487 19.13 13.16 -11.50
N GLN A 488 20.44 12.96 -11.39
CA GLN A 488 21.05 11.63 -11.38
C GLN A 488 20.55 10.79 -10.20
N PHE A 489 20.51 11.37 -9.00
CA PHE A 489 20.04 10.73 -7.78
C PHE A 489 18.57 10.34 -7.92
N LEU A 490 17.71 11.30 -8.29
CA LEU A 490 16.27 11.07 -8.46
C LEU A 490 16.00 10.03 -9.56
N GLN A 491 16.68 10.11 -10.70
CA GLN A 491 16.53 9.12 -11.77
C GLN A 491 17.07 7.73 -11.38
N THR A 492 18.12 7.66 -10.56
CA THR A 492 18.62 6.39 -10.03
C THR A 492 17.60 5.77 -9.07
N SER A 493 17.04 6.59 -8.17
CA SER A 493 15.95 6.19 -7.27
C SER A 493 14.73 5.72 -8.05
N ASP A 494 14.33 6.46 -9.09
CA ASP A 494 13.22 6.09 -9.97
C ASP A 494 13.49 4.78 -10.72
N ALA A 495 14.72 4.55 -11.20
CA ALA A 495 15.10 3.33 -11.91
C ALA A 495 15.13 2.09 -10.98
N LEU A 496 15.73 2.21 -9.79
CA LEU A 496 15.69 1.16 -8.77
C LEU A 496 14.24 0.88 -8.34
N GLY A 497 13.47 1.94 -8.15
CA GLY A 497 12.05 1.88 -7.81
C GLY A 497 11.21 1.22 -8.90
N ALA A 498 11.46 1.50 -10.17
CA ALA A 498 10.75 0.86 -11.29
C ALA A 498 10.90 -0.67 -11.25
N SER A 499 12.14 -1.15 -11.08
CA SER A 499 12.42 -2.59 -10.95
C SER A 499 11.74 -3.19 -9.72
N GLN A 500 11.76 -2.51 -8.58
CA GLN A 500 11.06 -2.93 -7.37
C GLN A 500 9.54 -3.04 -7.61
N ARG A 501 8.91 -2.06 -8.25
CA ARG A 501 7.47 -2.11 -8.58
C ARG A 501 7.12 -3.31 -9.45
N SER A 502 7.85 -3.50 -10.55
CA SER A 502 7.60 -4.64 -11.44
C SER A 502 7.80 -5.97 -10.73
N TRP A 503 8.80 -6.07 -9.86
CA TRP A 503 9.01 -7.24 -9.02
C TRP A 503 7.84 -7.46 -8.04
N GLU A 504 7.41 -6.44 -7.29
CA GLU A 504 6.32 -6.57 -6.30
C GLU A 504 4.99 -6.94 -6.95
N ILE A 505 4.69 -6.36 -8.11
CA ILE A 505 3.48 -6.66 -8.86
C ILE A 505 3.55 -8.10 -9.42
N GLY A 506 4.69 -8.50 -9.97
CA GLY A 506 4.90 -9.89 -10.42
C GLY A 506 4.82 -10.89 -9.27
N TYR A 507 5.40 -10.55 -8.12
CA TYR A 507 5.31 -11.31 -6.88
C TYR A 507 3.86 -11.45 -6.43
N ALA A 508 3.08 -10.37 -6.39
CA ALA A 508 1.69 -10.38 -5.98
C ALA A 508 0.84 -11.33 -6.85
N ASP A 509 1.02 -11.29 -8.17
CA ASP A 509 0.31 -12.18 -9.10
C ASP A 509 0.70 -13.65 -8.91
N GLY A 510 2.00 -13.94 -8.80
CA GLY A 510 2.49 -15.28 -8.52
C GLY A 510 2.01 -15.80 -7.16
N TYR A 511 2.01 -14.94 -6.15
CA TYR A 511 1.56 -15.27 -4.79
C TYR A 511 0.06 -15.60 -4.74
N LEU A 512 -0.80 -14.80 -5.40
CA LEU A 512 -2.25 -15.08 -5.47
C LEU A 512 -2.53 -16.42 -6.17
N GLN A 513 -1.86 -16.68 -7.31
CA GLN A 513 -1.97 -17.95 -8.02
C GLN A 513 -1.50 -19.12 -7.17
N GLN A 514 -0.35 -18.98 -6.50
CA GLN A 514 0.19 -20.02 -5.62
C GLN A 514 -0.75 -20.29 -4.44
N ARG A 515 -1.31 -19.26 -3.80
CA ARG A 515 -2.28 -19.44 -2.71
C ARG A 515 -3.55 -20.15 -3.18
N ASN A 516 -4.04 -19.87 -4.39
CA ASN A 516 -5.19 -20.58 -4.94
C ASN A 516 -4.90 -22.08 -5.16
N VAL A 517 -3.72 -22.41 -5.71
CA VAL A 517 -3.28 -23.81 -5.88
C VAL A 517 -3.18 -24.51 -4.53
N ARG A 518 -2.54 -23.87 -3.55
CA ARG A 518 -2.37 -24.40 -2.19
C ARG A 518 -3.70 -24.58 -1.47
N ALA A 519 -4.64 -23.65 -1.63
CA ALA A 519 -5.99 -23.78 -1.10
C ALA A 519 -6.66 -25.05 -1.64
N CYS A 520 -6.54 -25.33 -2.93
CA CYS A 520 -7.08 -26.54 -3.54
C CYS A 520 -6.35 -27.82 -3.09
N THR A 521 -5.04 -27.77 -2.85
CA THR A 521 -4.29 -28.90 -2.24
C THR A 521 -4.77 -29.16 -0.81
N LEU A 522 -4.89 -28.13 0.01
CA LEU A 522 -5.41 -28.24 1.38
C LEU A 522 -6.87 -28.73 1.40
N ALA A 523 -7.69 -28.29 0.45
CA ALA A 523 -9.07 -28.75 0.27
C ALA A 523 -9.15 -30.26 0.03
N LYS A 524 -8.22 -30.81 -0.76
CA LYS A 524 -8.09 -32.27 -0.97
C LYS A 524 -7.68 -32.99 0.32
N LEU A 525 -6.66 -32.47 1.02
CA LEU A 525 -6.17 -33.08 2.26
C LEU A 525 -7.23 -33.11 3.37
N THR A 526 -8.08 -32.08 3.42
CA THR A 526 -9.16 -31.95 4.41
C THR A 526 -10.48 -32.57 3.97
N SER A 527 -10.53 -33.18 2.76
CA SER A 527 -11.76 -33.67 2.13
C SER A 527 -12.89 -32.62 2.03
N ASN A 528 -12.53 -31.33 1.97
CA ASN A 528 -13.46 -30.21 1.89
C ASN A 528 -13.21 -29.39 0.62
N PHE A 529 -13.71 -29.89 -0.51
CA PHE A 529 -13.53 -29.28 -1.84
C PHE A 529 -14.20 -27.91 -1.99
N SER A 530 -15.13 -27.54 -1.10
CA SER A 530 -15.73 -26.19 -1.08
C SER A 530 -14.71 -25.08 -0.76
N LEU A 531 -13.52 -25.47 -0.29
CA LEU A 531 -12.41 -24.57 0.03
C LEU A 531 -11.49 -24.25 -1.15
N CYS A 532 -11.58 -24.99 -2.24
CA CYS A 532 -10.87 -24.67 -3.47
C CYS A 532 -11.62 -23.51 -4.15
N PRO A 533 -10.97 -22.37 -4.45
CA PRO A 533 -11.60 -21.29 -5.19
C PRO A 533 -12.16 -21.87 -6.50
N ALA A 534 -13.49 -21.83 -6.68
CA ALA A 534 -14.06 -22.17 -7.98
C ALA A 534 -13.47 -21.20 -9.01
N ALA A 535 -13.00 -21.72 -10.14
CA ALA A 535 -12.79 -20.87 -11.32
C ALA A 535 -14.10 -20.08 -11.54
N ALA A 536 -14.04 -18.75 -11.42
CA ALA A 536 -15.23 -17.91 -11.25
C ALA A 536 -16.34 -18.31 -12.25
N PRO A 537 -17.50 -18.83 -11.78
CA PRO A 537 -18.62 -19.07 -12.66
C PRO A 537 -19.22 -17.71 -13.00
N GLY A 538 -19.24 -17.35 -14.29
CA GLY A 538 -20.08 -16.25 -14.77
C GLY A 538 -19.40 -14.93 -15.12
N ALA A 539 -18.12 -14.90 -15.50
CA ALA A 539 -17.66 -13.80 -16.36
C ALA A 539 -18.54 -13.81 -17.63
N PRO A 540 -19.26 -12.72 -17.99
CA PRO A 540 -20.06 -12.70 -19.20
C PRO A 540 -19.16 -13.02 -20.39
N ALA A 541 -19.48 -14.07 -21.14
CA ALA A 541 -18.73 -14.51 -22.33
C ALA A 541 -18.62 -13.45 -23.45
N SER A 542 -19.20 -12.26 -23.25
CA SER A 542 -19.24 -11.14 -24.20
C SER A 542 -18.34 -9.96 -23.84
N VAL A 543 -17.61 -9.98 -22.71
CA VAL A 543 -16.49 -9.05 -22.51
C VAL A 543 -15.25 -9.76 -23.03
N PRO A 544 -14.66 -9.33 -24.16
CA PRO A 544 -13.45 -9.95 -24.65
C PRO A 544 -12.41 -9.85 -23.52
N ALA A 545 -11.90 -11.01 -23.08
CA ALA A 545 -10.76 -11.11 -22.20
C ALA A 545 -9.55 -10.58 -22.96
N THR A 546 -9.42 -9.26 -23.07
CA THR A 546 -8.28 -8.61 -23.70
C THR A 546 -7.09 -8.54 -22.76
N ASP A 547 -7.21 -9.06 -21.54
CA ASP A 547 -6.10 -9.23 -20.63
C ASP A 547 -6.08 -10.68 -20.12
N PRO A 548 -4.99 -11.45 -20.32
CA PRO A 548 -4.79 -12.74 -19.65
C PRO A 548 -4.55 -12.60 -18.13
N GLY A 549 -4.72 -11.39 -17.55
CA GLY A 549 -4.37 -11.01 -16.19
C GLY A 549 -5.28 -11.63 -15.12
N GLY A 550 -4.65 -12.25 -14.12
CA GLY A 550 -5.30 -12.97 -13.02
C GLY A 550 -6.03 -12.08 -12.01
N ASP A 551 -5.82 -12.36 -10.72
CA ASP A 551 -6.51 -11.71 -9.60
C ASP A 551 -6.07 -10.24 -9.36
N SER A 552 -5.38 -9.60 -10.33
CA SER A 552 -4.97 -8.19 -10.26
C SER A 552 -5.25 -7.41 -11.55
N ILE A 553 -5.53 -6.11 -11.41
CA ILE A 553 -5.51 -5.12 -12.49
C ILE A 553 -4.44 -4.08 -12.20
N ARG A 554 -3.63 -3.77 -13.21
CA ARG A 554 -2.57 -2.76 -13.15
C ARG A 554 -2.99 -1.52 -13.93
N VAL A 555 -2.83 -0.35 -13.31
CA VAL A 555 -3.07 0.95 -13.91
C VAL A 555 -1.79 1.76 -13.82
N TRP A 556 -1.36 2.30 -14.94
CA TRP A 556 -0.16 3.13 -15.08
C TRP A 556 -0.53 4.49 -15.65
N VAL A 557 0.34 5.46 -15.44
CA VAL A 557 0.28 6.72 -16.18
C VAL A 557 0.50 6.41 -17.67
N PRO A 558 -0.41 6.81 -18.58
CA PRO A 558 -0.26 6.55 -20.01
C PRO A 558 1.03 7.15 -20.59
N GLU A 559 1.64 6.45 -21.54
CA GLU A 559 2.88 6.90 -22.19
C GLU A 559 2.68 8.15 -23.05
N ASP A 560 1.48 8.29 -23.59
CA ASP A 560 1.01 9.33 -24.51
C ASP A 560 0.45 10.56 -23.79
N ILE A 561 0.70 10.70 -22.47
CA ILE A 561 0.43 11.97 -21.77
C ILE A 561 1.18 13.10 -22.46
N GLU A 562 0.39 14.07 -22.92
CA GLU A 562 0.82 15.33 -23.49
C GLU A 562 0.28 16.50 -22.63
N PRO A 563 1.12 17.47 -22.27
CA PRO A 563 2.56 17.57 -22.50
C PRO A 563 3.37 16.55 -21.71
N LYS A 564 4.42 15.99 -22.32
CA LYS A 564 5.39 15.15 -21.58
C LYS A 564 6.09 15.90 -20.44
N THR A 565 6.10 17.23 -20.48
CA THR A 565 6.66 18.09 -19.42
C THR A 565 5.84 18.09 -18.13
N LEU A 566 4.56 17.69 -18.18
CA LEU A 566 3.67 17.58 -17.02
C LEU A 566 3.78 16.23 -16.31
N PHE A 567 4.73 15.39 -16.67
CA PHE A 567 5.17 14.28 -15.84
C PHE A 567 6.29 14.77 -14.92
N ALA A 568 6.11 14.69 -13.60
CA ALA A 568 7.11 15.19 -12.67
C ALA A 568 8.36 14.30 -12.73
N SER A 569 9.44 14.85 -13.28
CA SER A 569 10.78 14.27 -13.21
C SER A 569 11.47 14.82 -11.96
N GLY A 570 11.03 14.39 -10.77
CA GLY A 570 11.64 14.74 -9.48
C GLY A 570 10.63 14.94 -8.34
N TYR A 571 11.17 15.12 -7.13
CA TYR A 571 10.40 15.35 -5.91
C TYR A 571 9.90 16.81 -5.87
N THR A 572 8.67 17.02 -6.36
CA THR A 572 8.01 18.34 -6.43
C THR A 572 6.53 18.21 -6.14
N PHE A 573 5.91 19.29 -5.64
CA PHE A 573 4.45 19.42 -5.48
C PHE A 573 3.92 20.62 -6.28
N ASP A 574 4.22 20.64 -7.59
CA ASP A 574 3.76 21.71 -8.49
C ASP A 574 2.24 21.60 -8.76
N PRO A 575 1.43 22.62 -8.42
CA PRO A 575 -0.03 22.57 -8.59
C PRO A 575 -0.50 22.37 -10.03
N LEU A 576 0.23 22.90 -11.01
CA LEU A 576 -0.10 22.75 -12.43
C LEU A 576 0.10 21.30 -12.85
N VAL A 577 1.25 20.72 -12.47
CA VAL A 577 1.57 19.31 -12.74
C VAL A 577 0.55 18.39 -12.06
N MET A 578 0.27 18.61 -10.77
CA MET A 578 -0.69 17.79 -10.04
C MET A 578 -2.11 17.92 -10.61
N SER A 579 -2.56 19.13 -10.96
CA SER A 579 -3.89 19.33 -11.56
C SER A 579 -4.02 18.64 -12.92
N ALA A 580 -2.98 18.71 -13.75
CA ALA A 580 -2.94 18.03 -15.03
C ALA A 580 -2.98 16.51 -14.85
N LEU A 581 -2.13 15.95 -13.99
CA LEU A 581 -2.10 14.51 -13.72
C LEU A 581 -3.40 14.02 -13.10
N PHE A 582 -4.04 14.81 -12.24
CA PHE A 582 -5.38 14.51 -11.72
C PHE A 582 -6.44 14.43 -12.82
N ALA A 583 -6.44 15.37 -13.78
CA ALA A 583 -7.34 15.33 -14.93
C ALA A 583 -7.07 14.12 -15.82
N TRP A 584 -5.80 13.80 -16.08
CA TRP A 584 -5.40 12.59 -16.82
C TRP A 584 -5.82 11.30 -16.11
N GLY A 585 -5.69 11.23 -14.78
CA GLY A 585 -6.16 10.11 -13.98
C GLY A 585 -7.66 9.88 -14.14
N GLN A 586 -8.47 10.95 -14.09
CA GLN A 586 -9.91 10.87 -14.36
C GLN A 586 -10.20 10.38 -15.78
N GLN A 587 -9.47 10.90 -16.78
CA GLN A 587 -9.62 10.47 -18.17
C GLN A 587 -9.33 8.98 -18.32
N GLN A 588 -8.28 8.49 -17.68
CA GLN A 588 -7.92 7.08 -17.70
C GLN A 588 -8.96 6.20 -16.99
N ALA A 589 -9.49 6.64 -15.83
CA ALA A 589 -10.58 5.95 -15.15
C ALA A 589 -11.83 5.85 -16.03
N LEU A 590 -12.19 6.94 -16.73
CA LEU A 590 -13.30 6.94 -17.69
C LEU A 590 -13.04 5.99 -18.86
N ALA A 591 -11.81 5.91 -19.38
CA ALA A 591 -11.45 4.97 -20.45
C ALA A 591 -11.53 3.50 -19.97
N ASP A 592 -11.01 3.22 -18.77
CA ASP A 592 -10.87 1.88 -18.21
C ASP A 592 -12.15 1.35 -17.55
N ARG A 593 -13.15 2.19 -17.27
CA ARG A 593 -14.31 1.85 -16.42
C ARG A 593 -15.00 0.53 -16.78
N LYS A 594 -15.13 0.20 -18.08
CA LYS A 594 -15.73 -1.07 -18.52
C LYS A 594 -14.89 -2.27 -18.10
N ARG A 595 -13.58 -2.18 -18.28
CA ARG A 595 -12.60 -3.21 -17.86
C ARG A 595 -12.61 -3.37 -16.35
N VAL A 596 -12.48 -2.26 -15.62
CA VAL A 596 -12.34 -2.26 -14.16
C VAL A 596 -13.63 -2.68 -13.47
N PHE A 597 -14.79 -2.10 -13.81
CA PHE A 597 -16.05 -2.49 -13.17
C PHE A 597 -16.46 -3.91 -13.55
N GLY A 598 -16.19 -4.36 -14.77
CA GLY A 598 -16.41 -5.74 -15.19
C GLY A 598 -15.57 -6.70 -14.36
N TRP A 599 -14.28 -6.40 -14.22
CA TRP A 599 -13.38 -7.19 -13.38
C TRP A 599 -13.75 -7.12 -11.90
N LEU A 600 -14.14 -5.98 -11.34
CA LEU A 600 -14.59 -5.86 -9.94
C LEU A 600 -15.93 -6.60 -9.68
N GLY A 601 -16.68 -6.97 -10.72
CA GLY A 601 -18.03 -7.49 -10.58
C GLY A 601 -19.08 -6.41 -10.28
N TRP A 602 -18.76 -5.14 -10.53
CA TRP A 602 -19.64 -4.00 -10.31
C TRP A 602 -20.59 -3.80 -11.50
N CYS A 603 -21.31 -4.87 -11.84
CA CYS A 603 -22.04 -4.97 -13.10
C CYS A 603 -23.22 -4.00 -13.21
N ALA A 604 -23.83 -3.56 -12.09
CA ALA A 604 -24.95 -2.63 -12.13
C ALA A 604 -24.54 -1.27 -12.72
N LEU A 605 -23.31 -0.80 -12.44
CA LEU A 605 -22.76 0.42 -13.05
C LEU A 605 -22.69 0.30 -14.58
N LEU A 606 -22.30 -0.88 -15.08
CA LEU A 606 -22.19 -1.16 -16.51
C LEU A 606 -23.56 -1.37 -17.17
N ALA A 607 -24.48 -2.07 -16.50
CA ALA A 607 -25.84 -2.32 -16.99
C ALA A 607 -26.64 -1.01 -17.14
N MET A 608 -26.36 -0.02 -16.30
CA MET A 608 -26.93 1.32 -16.43
C MET A 608 -26.42 2.07 -17.68
N GLU A 609 -25.20 1.79 -18.15
CA GLU A 609 -24.68 2.35 -19.40
C GLU A 609 -25.10 1.55 -20.63
N ASP A 610 -25.23 0.23 -20.52
CA ASP A 610 -25.40 -0.69 -21.65
C ASP A 610 -26.29 -1.89 -21.28
N GLY A 611 -27.47 -1.96 -21.90
CA GLY A 611 -28.46 -3.00 -21.64
C GLY A 611 -28.05 -4.40 -22.09
N ALA A 612 -26.96 -4.54 -22.86
CA ALA A 612 -26.40 -5.84 -23.25
C ALA A 612 -25.59 -6.50 -22.12
N VAL A 613 -25.23 -5.76 -21.06
CA VAL A 613 -24.48 -6.29 -19.92
C VAL A 613 -25.36 -7.25 -19.12
N LYS A 614 -24.91 -8.50 -18.97
CA LYS A 614 -25.56 -9.48 -18.10
C LYS A 614 -25.23 -9.17 -16.65
N CYS A 615 -26.25 -8.75 -15.88
CA CYS A 615 -26.17 -8.47 -14.46
C CYS A 615 -27.50 -8.86 -13.81
N ASP A 616 -27.48 -9.23 -12.53
CA ASP A 616 -28.69 -9.60 -11.78
C ASP A 616 -29.67 -8.43 -11.67
N VAL A 617 -29.14 -7.20 -11.73
CA VAL A 617 -29.94 -5.98 -11.77
C VAL A 617 -29.93 -5.38 -13.17
N LYS A 618 -31.12 -5.14 -13.73
CA LYS A 618 -31.34 -4.65 -15.10
C LYS A 618 -31.76 -3.18 -15.12
N GLY A 619 -31.62 -2.54 -16.27
CA GLY A 619 -32.16 -1.20 -16.53
C GLY A 619 -31.09 -0.22 -17.00
N VAL A 620 -31.29 0.36 -18.20
CA VAL A 620 -30.43 1.42 -18.73
C VAL A 620 -30.91 2.77 -18.20
N SER A 621 -29.99 3.64 -17.79
CA SER A 621 -30.30 5.00 -17.39
C SER A 621 -29.75 5.99 -18.41
N THR A 622 -30.64 6.56 -19.24
CA THR A 622 -30.27 7.56 -20.25
C THR A 622 -29.62 8.79 -19.61
N LEU A 623 -30.13 9.22 -18.45
CA LEU A 623 -29.57 10.36 -17.71
C LEU A 623 -28.15 10.07 -17.20
N TYR A 624 -27.91 8.87 -16.65
CA TYR A 624 -26.57 8.47 -16.24
C TYR A 624 -25.60 8.48 -17.44
N ARG A 625 -25.98 7.87 -18.57
CA ARG A 625 -25.16 7.85 -19.79
C ARG A 625 -24.83 9.27 -20.27
N GLN A 626 -25.83 10.15 -20.35
CA GLN A 626 -25.64 11.55 -20.73
C GLN A 626 -24.67 12.27 -19.79
N ARG A 627 -24.74 12.01 -18.47
CA ARG A 627 -23.82 12.60 -17.51
C ARG A 627 -22.40 12.07 -17.64
N VAL A 628 -22.25 10.76 -17.87
CA VAL A 628 -20.93 10.16 -18.15
C VAL A 628 -20.32 10.78 -19.40
N ASP A 629 -21.09 10.95 -20.47
CA ASP A 629 -20.59 11.52 -21.72
C ASP A 629 -20.27 13.02 -21.59
N ALA A 630 -21.10 13.79 -20.88
CA ALA A 630 -20.79 15.18 -20.55
C ALA A 630 -19.48 15.30 -19.74
N HIS A 631 -19.31 14.45 -18.72
CA HIS A 631 -18.10 14.48 -17.90
C HIS A 631 -16.85 14.05 -18.67
N LYS A 632 -16.94 13.09 -19.60
CA LYS A 632 -15.84 12.78 -20.52
C LYS A 632 -15.42 13.99 -21.34
N VAL A 633 -16.39 14.78 -21.82
CA VAL A 633 -16.09 16.01 -22.57
C VAL A 633 -15.41 17.03 -21.66
N GLU A 634 -15.95 17.27 -20.46
CA GLU A 634 -15.36 18.18 -19.47
C GLU A 634 -13.90 17.81 -19.14
N VAL A 635 -13.65 16.56 -18.77
CA VAL A 635 -12.32 16.06 -18.42
C VAL A 635 -11.37 16.15 -19.62
N ARG A 636 -11.83 15.79 -20.82
CA ARG A 636 -11.02 15.92 -22.05
C ARG A 636 -10.68 17.37 -22.32
N THR A 637 -11.63 18.29 -22.18
CA THR A 637 -11.37 19.73 -22.34
C THR A 637 -10.38 20.24 -21.30
N GLU A 638 -10.46 19.79 -20.05
CA GLU A 638 -9.48 20.12 -19.01
C GLU A 638 -8.08 19.59 -19.38
N VAL A 639 -7.98 18.33 -19.79
CA VAL A 639 -6.71 17.73 -20.27
C VAL A 639 -6.14 18.50 -21.47
N ASP A 640 -6.97 18.80 -22.46
CA ASP A 640 -6.57 19.54 -23.66
C ASP A 640 -6.10 20.97 -23.33
N SER A 641 -6.63 21.59 -22.28
CA SER A 641 -6.21 22.91 -21.82
C SER A 641 -4.75 22.97 -21.36
N TYR A 642 -4.18 21.81 -20.96
CA TYR A 642 -2.79 21.70 -20.54
C TYR A 642 -1.83 21.47 -21.71
N ARG A 643 -2.31 21.06 -22.90
CA ARG A 643 -1.45 20.84 -24.09
C ARG A 643 -0.68 22.07 -24.52
N LYS A 644 -1.13 23.28 -24.16
CA LYS A 644 -0.38 24.53 -24.39
C LYS A 644 1.02 24.52 -23.78
N TYR A 645 1.25 23.76 -22.71
CA TYR A 645 2.56 23.62 -22.06
C TYR A 645 3.51 22.66 -22.81
N ASN A 646 3.13 22.18 -24.00
CA ASN A 646 4.09 21.67 -24.99
C ASN A 646 4.98 22.76 -25.58
N ASP A 647 4.55 24.02 -25.51
CA ASP A 647 5.40 25.15 -25.80
C ASP A 647 6.49 25.27 -24.71
N LYS A 648 7.74 25.05 -25.12
CA LYS A 648 8.92 25.14 -24.25
C LYS A 648 9.08 26.51 -23.61
N VAL A 649 8.71 27.59 -24.31
CA VAL A 649 8.82 28.97 -23.80
C VAL A 649 7.79 29.18 -22.70
N LEU A 650 6.54 28.73 -22.92
CA LEU A 650 5.50 28.82 -21.90
C LEU A 650 5.82 27.97 -20.67
N TRP A 651 6.37 26.76 -20.87
CA TRP A 651 6.81 25.90 -19.78
C TRP A 651 7.97 26.52 -18.99
N GLN A 652 8.98 27.06 -19.67
CA GLN A 652 10.10 27.73 -19.00
C GLN A 652 9.61 28.94 -18.19
N LYS A 653 8.69 29.74 -18.75
CA LYS A 653 8.06 30.85 -18.03
C LYS A 653 7.36 30.37 -16.74
N HIS A 654 6.61 29.28 -16.80
CA HIS A 654 5.99 28.67 -15.62
C HIS A 654 7.04 28.28 -14.57
N LEU A 655 8.13 27.61 -14.97
CA LEU A 655 9.21 27.25 -14.05
C LEU A 655 9.85 28.46 -13.36
N ASP A 656 10.07 29.54 -14.10
CA ASP A 656 10.66 30.77 -13.57
C ASP A 656 9.71 31.48 -12.58
N GLU A 657 8.41 31.53 -12.90
CA GLU A 657 7.37 32.04 -12.01
C GLU A 657 7.26 31.20 -10.73
N ARG A 658 7.27 29.87 -10.84
CA ARG A 658 7.26 28.96 -9.69
C ARG A 658 8.49 29.12 -8.82
N ARG A 659 9.69 29.24 -9.41
CA ARG A 659 10.92 29.50 -8.67
C ARG A 659 10.85 30.82 -7.90
N ALA A 660 10.28 31.88 -8.50
CA ALA A 660 10.10 33.16 -7.84
C ALA A 660 9.10 33.06 -6.66
N LEU A 661 8.00 32.32 -6.84
CA LEU A 661 7.02 32.08 -5.77
C LEU A 661 7.61 31.27 -4.62
N LEU A 662 8.39 30.22 -4.92
CA LEU A 662 9.09 29.44 -3.89
C LEU A 662 10.05 30.32 -3.09
N LYS A 663 10.91 31.11 -3.75
CA LYS A 663 11.81 32.05 -3.06
C LYS A 663 11.09 33.05 -2.15
N LYS A 664 9.86 33.43 -2.49
CA LYS A 664 9.06 34.40 -1.74
C LYS A 664 8.27 33.77 -0.59
N ASN A 665 7.66 32.61 -0.82
CA ASN A 665 6.64 32.03 0.06
C ASN A 665 7.15 30.83 0.86
N PHE A 666 8.20 30.16 0.41
CA PHE A 666 8.75 28.99 1.08
C PHE A 666 9.52 29.46 2.32
N LYS A 667 8.88 29.33 3.47
CA LYS A 667 9.41 29.79 4.76
C LYS A 667 10.16 28.67 5.46
N ASP A 668 11.07 29.06 6.31
CA ASP A 668 11.64 28.17 7.30
C ASP A 668 10.53 27.64 8.21
N CYS A 669 10.62 26.35 8.56
CA CYS A 669 9.80 25.76 9.59
C CYS A 669 10.00 26.52 10.90
N ARG A 670 8.90 26.80 11.60
CA ARG A 670 8.93 27.64 12.80
C ARG A 670 9.62 26.95 13.95
#